data_AF-A0AAE1ILM2-F1
#
_entry.id   AF-A0AAE1ILM2-F1
#
_cell.length_a   1.000
_cell.length_b   1.000
_cell.length_c   1.000
_cell.angle_alpha   90.00
_cell.angle_beta   90.00
_cell.angle_gamma   90.00
#
_symmetry.space_group_name_H-M   'P 1'
#
loop_
_entity.id
_entity.type
_entity.pdbx_description
1 polymer ?
#
loop_
_entity_poly.entity_id
_entity_poly.type
_entity_poly.pdbx_seq_one_letter_code
_entity_poly.pdbx_strand_id
1 'polypeptide(L)'
;MDDKSQKRQLGEQLLHEAAEHVVKKPRVGSFDTGRTSHFSGQGIQLAGHGDFNVYKGNVNIATTNAAPTTEAGNCLRDLFTTDPSDDRTAMKRKKGNRATGTCEWILETEELTAWLGQGQTSNVLWLYGNPGTGKSTMAIFLTEQLSTIFSATEGKTLAYFFCDSSFDKRKTATSVVRGLLLQLVQQHPNLIDYILPKYNERGKDLFQSFDALWAIFMAVATDQKTGQKYCVIDALDECDQESQKVLLQQFQETFHSQDAPSNVQIFVTSRPYSEIREYLDEFTNKDLASFSQAKKDIDQCIEERVADLVKKKHYTAKVKEQVSNILRNKAENTFLWVGLACEELKEVPSKDAVKVLQNMPKGLHSLYETLLNTAQEESGTDILRHILSLVAVCMRPLSVLELSEACQLYEEEVDIETRVQFTRDQIASCRLMIIVQDEKVLLLHQSVKDYLVGTNSRYFIDELEAHANIVHRCVSLLMEEFHRREQSRMHFISYAIERWPDHARMAQLKFEVRDSEAEFFQVNSPSREHWLKALLHDRLWDNDITAHMSILHIAGRWGIAPLVDYITACNQNYPEETDAKRISSIDVNCVDSHNATPIEMAAKWGSISVISKLLCLGAEINEYVVAAAAKNNRNGEEVMTLLLDQRGDQITITEYIVKAAARNSKTEVMALLLDRRRDEITITKSIVKTAARHSKKEVMALLLDRGGDQIIITEDIAKAAAINYNKEVMALLFDRCGHQITITNDIVKAAAGNYHSKEVMALLLGRYGDQIAITEDILTTAATNGGEGNKIMTLLFDQCGDQIIITEDIVKAAAGNPRKGKEILALLFRQCREQIIITEDVLKAAAGNWEEAETIMTLLFDQCGDQIIITEDIVKVAASNRGKGKEVMALLLERYKDQIAITNSIITSVVLNEENSKEIIQLLLDQCGNQITITELDLETVAENSGGGQGVLALLLGHCEGQIDIVEDIVIAAARNMENGKEVMAVLLDWFGDEITITEDVINAAVTNEKSGKEVMALLLDRCGCQIAITDDVIEAAAVCGQTEMLNLFSQRNFFISDWDKWHDISRFYDAARSGYVHIIKQLLDRGVNPDLKNDLGHTPLSIAAWYGHEAVVKVLAERIDVDINSRTDLFRETPLMLAASENFERTVAILLDAGANPKLKNRRGHTASTIARRSGYEKIVDILEKAE
;
A
#
# COMPACT_ATOMS: atom_id res chain seq x y z
N MET A 1 57.07 39.54 -14.39
CA MET A 1 56.15 40.40 -13.63
C MET A 1 54.81 40.32 -14.31
N ASP A 2 53.74 39.75 -13.76
CA ASP A 2 53.56 38.95 -12.56
C ASP A 2 52.19 38.28 -12.76
N ASP A 3 52.14 37.01 -13.24
CA ASP A 3 50.86 36.25 -13.34
C ASP A 3 51.08 34.74 -13.59
N LYS A 4 52.08 34.14 -12.95
CA LYS A 4 52.36 32.69 -13.04
C LYS A 4 52.61 32.01 -11.68
N SER A 5 52.48 32.74 -10.57
CA SER A 5 52.71 32.18 -9.22
C SER A 5 51.44 31.84 -8.45
N GLN A 6 50.25 32.33 -8.82
CA GLN A 6 49.01 32.03 -8.05
C GLN A 6 48.25 30.77 -8.49
N LYS A 7 48.48 30.22 -9.70
CA LYS A 7 47.83 28.97 -10.15
C LYS A 7 48.57 27.68 -9.80
N ARG A 8 49.78 27.76 -9.24
CA ARG A 8 50.57 26.58 -8.82
C ARG A 8 50.46 26.25 -7.33
N GLN A 9 49.95 27.17 -6.52
CA GLN A 9 49.97 27.02 -5.06
C GLN A 9 48.78 26.24 -4.49
N LEU A 10 47.71 26.02 -5.27
CA LEU A 10 46.55 25.24 -4.83
C LEU A 10 46.67 23.73 -5.15
N GLY A 11 47.52 23.36 -6.10
CA GLY A 11 47.69 21.96 -6.55
C GLY A 11 48.78 21.18 -5.81
N GLU A 12 49.68 21.85 -5.09
CA GLU A 12 50.80 21.21 -4.39
C GLU A 12 50.56 21.01 -2.87
N GLN A 13 49.48 21.57 -2.30
CA GLN A 13 49.14 21.37 -0.89
C GLN A 13 48.33 20.09 -0.59
N LEU A 14 47.81 19.39 -1.62
CA LEU A 14 46.98 18.19 -1.45
C LEU A 14 47.71 16.86 -1.69
N LEU A 15 49.04 16.87 -1.88
CA LEU A 15 49.81 15.69 -2.28
C LEU A 15 50.90 15.24 -1.29
N HIS A 16 50.96 15.77 -0.06
CA HIS A 16 52.08 15.50 0.86
C HIS A 16 51.77 14.72 2.16
N GLU A 17 50.60 14.08 2.34
CA GLU A 17 50.30 13.36 3.61
C GLU A 17 49.78 11.91 3.46
N ALA A 18 50.18 11.17 2.41
CA ALA A 18 49.80 9.76 2.28
C ALA A 18 50.96 8.84 1.85
N ALA A 19 52.08 8.90 2.57
CA ALA A 19 53.13 7.90 2.43
C ALA A 19 53.79 7.61 3.78
N GLU A 20 53.23 6.67 4.56
CA GLU A 20 54.05 5.87 5.48
C GLU A 20 53.37 4.56 5.91
N HIS A 21 54.19 3.51 5.90
CA HIS A 21 54.06 2.17 6.48
C HIS A 21 53.67 0.96 5.61
N VAL A 22 54.58 -0.03 5.73
CA VAL A 22 54.97 -1.12 4.85
C VAL A 22 54.74 -2.45 5.60
N VAL A 23 54.15 -3.43 4.89
CA VAL A 23 54.37 -4.89 4.93
C VAL A 23 54.22 -5.67 6.25
N LYS A 24 53.38 -6.72 6.21
CA LYS A 24 53.74 -8.10 6.62
C LYS A 24 52.77 -9.17 6.07
N LYS A 25 53.30 -10.17 5.36
CA LYS A 25 52.69 -11.49 5.07
C LYS A 25 52.79 -12.39 6.32
N PRO A 26 51.97 -13.47 6.46
CA PRO A 26 52.40 -14.83 6.04
C PRO A 26 51.24 -15.74 5.54
N ARG A 27 51.41 -16.50 4.46
CA ARG A 27 51.79 -17.94 4.29
C ARG A 27 50.62 -18.95 4.20
N VAL A 28 50.84 -19.86 3.25
CA VAL A 28 50.01 -20.94 2.70
C VAL A 28 50.00 -22.18 3.60
N GLY A 29 48.89 -22.92 3.59
CA GLY A 29 48.81 -24.32 4.05
C GLY A 29 47.57 -25.02 3.47
N SER A 30 47.79 -26.08 2.69
CA SER A 30 46.83 -26.95 2.01
C SER A 30 46.33 -28.11 2.89
N PHE A 31 45.12 -28.62 2.65
CA PHE A 31 44.78 -30.03 2.27
C PHE A 31 43.31 -30.41 2.56
N ASP A 32 42.66 -30.88 1.50
CA ASP A 32 41.81 -32.09 1.32
C ASP A 32 40.60 -32.50 2.20
N THR A 33 39.50 -32.71 1.46
CA THR A 33 38.55 -33.85 1.43
C THR A 33 37.59 -34.17 2.58
N GLY A 34 36.29 -34.23 2.23
CA GLY A 34 35.50 -35.45 2.46
C GLY A 34 34.21 -35.35 3.32
N ARG A 35 33.06 -35.30 2.63
CA ARG A 35 31.80 -36.06 2.83
C ARG A 35 31.05 -36.08 4.19
N THR A 36 29.74 -35.73 4.11
CA THR A 36 28.50 -36.36 4.68
C THR A 36 28.48 -36.66 6.20
N SER A 37 27.47 -36.36 7.03
CA SER A 37 25.99 -36.47 6.92
C SER A 37 25.34 -35.96 8.23
N HIS A 38 24.03 -35.71 8.18
CA HIS A 38 23.05 -35.50 9.28
C HIS A 38 23.39 -36.01 10.69
N PHE A 39 23.08 -35.23 11.73
CA PHE A 39 22.02 -35.50 12.75
C PHE A 39 21.98 -34.42 13.88
N SER A 40 20.75 -34.04 14.23
CA SER A 40 20.20 -33.57 15.52
C SER A 40 21.08 -32.91 16.61
N GLY A 41 20.65 -31.71 17.04
CA GLY A 41 20.01 -31.54 18.35
C GLY A 41 20.86 -31.35 19.62
N GLN A 42 20.70 -30.14 20.19
CA GLN A 42 20.86 -29.71 21.59
C GLN A 42 22.22 -29.21 22.11
N GLY A 43 22.13 -28.09 22.85
CA GLY A 43 23.19 -27.17 23.28
C GLY A 43 24.18 -27.74 24.31
N ILE A 44 25.27 -27.03 24.62
CA ILE A 44 25.33 -25.95 25.61
C ILE A 44 26.63 -25.13 25.41
N GLN A 45 26.49 -23.80 25.37
CA GLN A 45 27.31 -22.74 26.02
C GLN A 45 28.85 -22.89 26.16
N LEU A 46 29.62 -21.97 25.53
CA LEU A 46 30.50 -20.96 26.16
C LEU A 46 31.65 -20.47 25.24
N ALA A 47 31.80 -19.15 25.21
CA ALA A 47 33.02 -18.34 25.12
C ALA A 47 33.95 -18.37 23.87
N GLY A 48 34.26 -17.18 23.36
CA GLY A 48 35.59 -16.88 22.80
C GLY A 48 35.63 -16.19 21.43
N HIS A 49 35.78 -14.85 21.46
CA HIS A 49 36.55 -13.98 20.55
C HIS A 49 36.96 -14.47 19.14
N GLY A 50 36.61 -13.67 18.13
CA GLY A 50 37.22 -13.70 16.80
C GLY A 50 36.94 -12.43 16.00
N ASP A 51 37.97 -11.60 15.85
CA ASP A 51 38.00 -10.25 15.29
C ASP A 51 37.52 -10.11 13.83
N PHE A 52 36.63 -9.14 13.58
CA PHE A 52 36.48 -8.47 12.28
C PHE A 52 36.96 -7.03 12.40
N ASN A 53 38.17 -6.77 11.88
CA ASN A 53 38.75 -5.45 11.73
C ASN A 53 38.03 -4.66 10.61
N VAL A 54 37.19 -3.70 10.99
CA VAL A 54 36.79 -2.58 10.12
C VAL A 54 37.56 -1.35 10.59
N TYR A 55 38.43 -0.83 9.72
CA TYR A 55 39.21 0.37 9.98
C TYR A 55 38.33 1.62 9.98
N LYS A 56 38.55 2.40 11.03
CA LYS A 56 38.08 3.75 11.35
C LYS A 56 38.14 4.75 10.21
N GLY A 57 37.06 5.54 10.11
CA GLY A 57 37.03 6.93 9.64
C GLY A 57 35.84 7.61 10.30
N ASN A 58 36.06 8.28 11.44
CA ASN A 58 35.04 8.84 12.33
C ASN A 58 34.22 9.96 11.66
N VAL A 59 32.89 9.90 11.84
CA VAL A 59 32.12 11.05 12.34
C VAL A 59 31.36 10.57 13.57
N ASN A 60 31.69 11.13 14.73
CA ASN A 60 30.97 10.94 15.98
C ASN A 60 29.56 11.52 15.84
N ILE A 61 28.56 10.65 15.74
CA ILE A 61 27.28 10.90 16.40
C ILE A 61 27.30 9.97 17.60
N ALA A 62 27.44 10.55 18.78
CA ALA A 62 27.42 9.83 20.03
C ALA A 62 26.16 8.95 20.11
N THR A 63 26.37 7.65 20.12
CA THR A 63 25.38 6.65 20.46
C THR A 63 25.06 6.76 21.95
N THR A 64 23.97 7.44 22.29
CA THR A 64 23.26 7.19 23.53
C THR A 64 22.05 6.33 23.21
N ASN A 65 22.03 5.12 23.78
CA ASN A 65 20.89 4.21 23.82
C ASN A 65 19.66 4.92 24.41
N ALA A 66 18.77 5.41 23.55
CA ALA A 66 17.35 5.66 23.77
C ALA A 66 16.76 6.09 22.42
N ALA A 67 15.75 5.37 21.92
CA ALA A 67 14.99 5.83 20.76
C ALA A 67 13.88 6.79 21.19
N PRO A 68 13.86 8.03 20.66
CA PRO A 68 12.63 8.77 20.42
C PRO A 68 12.42 8.89 18.90
N THR A 69 11.33 8.37 18.37
CA THR A 69 10.89 8.64 16.99
C THR A 69 10.42 10.08 16.90
N THR A 70 11.37 11.00 16.70
CA THR A 70 11.09 12.42 16.44
C THR A 70 10.26 12.58 15.15
N GLU A 71 9.42 13.61 15.07
CA GLU A 71 8.64 13.96 13.87
C GLU A 71 9.53 14.16 12.64
N ALA A 72 10.73 14.69 12.86
CA ALA A 72 11.83 14.71 11.90
C ALA A 72 12.16 13.31 11.37
N GLY A 73 12.25 12.31 12.25
CA GLY A 73 12.46 10.91 11.87
C GLY A 73 11.32 10.33 11.04
N ASN A 74 10.06 10.61 11.39
CA ASN A 74 8.90 10.19 10.58
C ASN A 74 8.86 10.89 9.22
N CYS A 75 9.14 12.21 9.18
CA CYS A 75 9.25 12.99 7.95
C CYS A 75 10.35 12.44 7.03
N LEU A 76 11.52 12.12 7.57
CA LEU A 76 12.62 11.54 6.80
C LEU A 76 12.30 10.14 6.31
N ARG A 77 11.66 9.30 7.14
CA ARG A 77 11.20 7.98 6.74
C ARG A 77 10.18 8.05 5.60
N ASP A 78 9.24 8.98 5.68
CA ASP A 78 8.21 9.14 4.67
C ASP A 78 8.71 9.89 3.44
N LEU A 79 9.77 10.71 3.54
CA LEU A 79 10.48 11.35 2.42
C LEU A 79 11.33 10.33 1.66
N PHE A 80 11.92 9.37 2.36
CA PHE A 80 12.76 8.31 1.82
C PHE A 80 11.98 7.42 0.84
N THR A 81 12.43 7.39 -0.42
CA THR A 81 11.96 6.42 -1.44
C THR A 81 13.02 5.36 -1.69
N THR A 82 14.24 5.83 -1.94
CA THR A 82 15.46 5.09 -2.24
C THR A 82 16.65 5.85 -1.64
N ASP A 83 17.78 5.17 -1.43
CA ASP A 83 19.04 5.81 -1.03
C ASP A 83 19.87 6.13 -2.29
N PRO A 84 20.05 7.41 -2.65
CA PRO A 84 20.79 7.77 -3.86
C PRO A 84 22.26 7.32 -3.86
N SER A 85 22.89 7.14 -2.70
CA SER A 85 24.25 6.61 -2.57
C SER A 85 24.31 5.12 -2.89
N ASP A 86 23.34 4.35 -2.39
CA ASP A 86 23.19 2.94 -2.75
C ASP A 86 22.84 2.79 -4.23
N ASP A 87 21.99 3.67 -4.77
CA ASP A 87 21.64 3.70 -6.19
C ASP A 87 22.87 3.97 -7.06
N ARG A 88 23.72 4.92 -6.70
CA ARG A 88 25.00 5.17 -7.38
C ARG A 88 25.90 3.92 -7.34
N THR A 89 25.97 3.26 -6.19
CA THR A 89 26.76 2.03 -6.01
C THR A 89 26.19 0.86 -6.81
N ALA A 90 24.87 0.71 -6.86
CA ALA A 90 24.17 -0.27 -7.68
C ALA A 90 24.39 -0.01 -9.17
N MET A 91 24.32 1.24 -9.61
CA MET A 91 24.63 1.66 -10.99
C MET A 91 26.08 1.37 -11.36
N LYS A 92 27.02 1.58 -10.43
CA LYS A 92 28.44 1.23 -10.62
C LYS A 92 28.64 -0.28 -10.75
N ARG A 93 27.93 -1.10 -9.97
CA ARG A 93 27.92 -2.57 -10.12
C ARG A 93 27.33 -3.00 -11.47
N LYS A 94 26.21 -2.41 -11.90
CA LYS A 94 25.51 -2.71 -13.16
C LYS A 94 26.34 -2.33 -14.39
N LYS A 95 26.97 -1.16 -14.40
CA LYS A 95 27.75 -0.63 -15.55
C LYS A 95 29.22 -1.09 -15.56
N GLY A 96 29.71 -1.58 -14.43
CA GLY A 96 31.12 -1.94 -14.23
C GLY A 96 32.00 -0.75 -13.83
N ASN A 97 33.23 -1.04 -13.42
CA ASN A 97 34.18 -0.02 -12.99
C ASN A 97 34.63 0.87 -14.17
N ARG A 98 34.79 2.17 -13.88
CA ARG A 98 35.43 3.14 -14.77
C ARG A 98 36.86 2.69 -15.07
N ALA A 99 37.26 2.72 -16.35
CA ALA A 99 38.65 2.48 -16.73
C ALA A 99 39.57 3.52 -16.09
N THR A 100 40.71 3.09 -15.56
CA THR A 100 41.59 3.97 -14.77
C THR A 100 42.05 5.14 -15.64
N GLY A 101 41.85 6.39 -15.22
CA GLY A 101 42.26 7.61 -15.96
C GLY A 101 41.22 8.21 -16.92
N THR A 102 40.02 7.61 -17.05
CA THR A 102 38.97 8.11 -17.95
C THR A 102 38.05 9.13 -17.26
N CYS A 103 37.36 10.02 -17.98
CA CYS A 103 36.46 11.07 -17.44
C CYS A 103 37.13 12.20 -16.63
N GLU A 104 38.41 12.12 -16.27
CA GLU A 104 39.10 13.10 -15.40
C GLU A 104 39.16 14.51 -16.01
N TRP A 105 39.24 14.58 -17.34
CA TRP A 105 39.28 15.81 -18.11
C TRP A 105 38.03 16.69 -17.94
N ILE A 106 36.89 16.15 -17.50
CA ILE A 106 35.65 16.92 -17.35
C ILE A 106 35.83 18.06 -16.33
N LEU A 107 36.65 17.84 -15.31
CA LEU A 107 36.94 18.79 -14.23
C LEU A 107 37.65 20.06 -14.73
N GLU A 108 38.29 19.99 -15.90
CA GLU A 108 39.04 21.09 -16.51
C GLU A 108 38.27 21.77 -17.65
N THR A 109 37.03 21.35 -17.93
CA THR A 109 36.22 21.93 -19.01
C THR A 109 35.70 23.32 -18.68
N GLU A 110 35.61 24.19 -19.68
CA GLU A 110 35.06 25.55 -19.52
C GLU A 110 33.59 25.49 -19.06
N GLU A 111 32.81 24.54 -19.58
CA GLU A 111 31.40 24.37 -19.24
C GLU A 111 31.21 24.00 -17.76
N LEU A 112 31.95 23.01 -17.25
CA LEU A 112 31.84 22.59 -15.85
C LEU A 112 32.43 23.63 -14.89
N THR A 113 33.57 24.25 -15.24
CA THR A 113 34.18 25.29 -14.40
C THR A 113 33.34 26.56 -14.30
N ALA A 114 32.63 26.92 -15.38
CA ALA A 114 31.64 27.99 -15.37
C ALA A 114 30.45 27.63 -14.45
N TRP A 115 29.89 26.42 -14.58
CA TRP A 115 28.82 25.90 -13.72
C TRP A 115 29.21 25.83 -12.23
N LEU A 116 30.48 25.54 -11.92
CA LEU A 116 31.04 25.56 -10.55
C LEU A 116 31.24 26.97 -9.96
N GLY A 117 30.91 28.03 -10.71
CA GLY A 117 30.86 29.42 -10.24
C GLY A 117 32.06 30.29 -10.61
N GLN A 118 32.86 29.95 -11.62
CA GLN A 118 33.99 30.78 -12.09
C GLN A 118 33.63 31.79 -13.21
N GLY A 119 32.33 32.00 -13.50
CA GLY A 119 31.84 32.98 -14.49
C GLY A 119 30.33 33.22 -14.39
N GLN A 120 29.81 34.26 -15.08
CA GLN A 120 28.36 34.48 -15.23
C GLN A 120 27.80 33.46 -16.24
N THR A 121 27.22 32.36 -15.76
CA THR A 121 26.49 31.40 -16.62
C THR A 121 25.23 30.87 -15.94
N SER A 122 24.32 30.36 -16.79
CA SER A 122 23.06 29.67 -16.49
C SER A 122 23.13 28.72 -15.28
N ASN A 123 22.08 28.72 -14.45
CA ASN A 123 21.90 27.80 -13.32
C ASN A 123 21.77 26.33 -13.73
N VAL A 124 21.55 26.05 -15.02
CA VAL A 124 21.37 24.69 -15.57
C VAL A 124 22.46 24.42 -16.60
N LEU A 125 23.17 23.29 -16.43
CA LEU A 125 24.10 22.71 -17.40
C LEU A 125 23.58 21.34 -17.86
N TRP A 126 23.39 21.19 -19.17
CA TRP A 126 22.92 19.96 -19.78
C TRP A 126 24.00 19.29 -20.63
N LEU A 127 24.49 18.13 -20.19
CA LEU A 127 25.38 17.28 -20.99
C LEU A 127 24.60 16.11 -21.59
N TYR A 128 24.46 16.12 -22.90
CA TYR A 128 23.76 15.06 -23.61
C TYR A 128 24.70 14.19 -24.42
N GLY A 129 24.18 13.06 -24.86
CA GLY A 129 24.88 12.20 -25.80
C GLY A 129 24.04 11.01 -26.21
N ASN A 130 24.40 10.40 -27.34
CA ASN A 130 23.75 9.21 -27.84
C ASN A 130 23.89 8.02 -26.87
N PRO A 131 23.13 6.93 -27.07
CA PRO A 131 23.24 5.79 -26.17
C PRO A 131 24.65 5.19 -26.18
N GLY A 132 25.16 4.86 -24.98
CA GLY A 132 26.49 4.28 -24.83
C GLY A 132 27.68 5.25 -24.86
N THR A 133 27.46 6.57 -24.85
CA THR A 133 28.54 7.59 -24.80
C THR A 133 29.19 7.79 -23.42
N GLY A 134 28.74 7.07 -22.38
CA GLY A 134 29.35 7.14 -21.05
C GLY A 134 28.75 8.18 -20.09
N LYS A 135 27.58 8.77 -20.40
CA LYS A 135 26.86 9.76 -19.56
C LYS A 135 26.82 9.40 -18.07
N SER A 136 26.24 8.26 -17.71
CA SER A 136 26.16 7.87 -16.29
C SER A 136 27.50 7.56 -15.67
N THR A 137 28.47 7.02 -16.44
CA THR A 137 29.83 6.81 -15.93
C THR A 137 30.49 8.14 -15.59
N MET A 138 30.28 9.17 -16.41
CA MET A 138 30.70 10.54 -16.16
C MET A 138 29.99 11.13 -14.94
N ALA A 139 28.68 10.98 -14.80
CA ALA A 139 27.93 11.47 -13.64
C ALA A 139 28.35 10.77 -12.33
N ILE A 140 28.60 9.45 -12.36
CA ILE A 140 29.15 8.70 -11.21
C ILE A 140 30.51 9.27 -10.84
N PHE A 141 31.43 9.42 -11.80
CA PHE A 141 32.76 9.98 -11.54
C PHE A 141 32.67 11.40 -10.97
N LEU A 142 31.87 12.27 -11.61
CA LEU A 142 31.70 13.65 -11.20
C LEU A 142 31.16 13.74 -9.76
N THR A 143 30.13 12.95 -9.43
CA THR A 143 29.58 12.95 -8.07
C THR A 143 30.56 12.40 -7.04
N GLU A 144 31.36 11.37 -7.37
CA GLU A 144 32.42 10.86 -6.47
C GLU A 144 33.47 11.93 -6.18
N GLN A 145 33.97 12.62 -7.21
CA GLN A 145 34.98 13.67 -7.05
C GLN A 145 34.41 14.90 -6.33
N LEU A 146 33.22 15.37 -6.72
CA LEU A 146 32.58 16.51 -6.07
C LEU A 146 32.22 16.23 -4.62
N SER A 147 31.83 15.00 -4.26
CA SER A 147 31.64 14.62 -2.85
C SER A 147 32.94 14.79 -2.04
N THR A 148 34.08 14.39 -2.59
CA THR A 148 35.40 14.58 -1.94
C THR A 148 35.80 16.05 -1.88
N ILE A 149 35.60 16.82 -2.95
CA ILE A 149 36.00 18.23 -3.02
C ILE A 149 35.11 19.09 -2.10
N PHE A 150 33.79 18.87 -2.11
CA PHE A 150 32.86 19.69 -1.35
C PHE A 150 32.81 19.32 0.13
N SER A 151 33.08 18.07 0.52
CA SER A 151 33.27 17.74 1.94
C SER A 151 34.47 18.46 2.58
N ALA A 152 35.44 18.91 1.77
CA ALA A 152 36.60 19.69 2.21
C ALA A 152 36.41 21.22 2.10
N THR A 153 35.28 21.70 1.57
CA THR A 153 35.04 23.14 1.29
C THR A 153 33.79 23.64 2.01
N GLU A 154 33.93 24.61 2.92
CA GLU A 154 32.77 25.22 3.59
C GLU A 154 31.86 25.96 2.59
N GLY A 155 30.55 25.72 2.66
CA GLY A 155 29.54 26.44 1.87
C GLY A 155 29.24 25.89 0.47
N LYS A 156 29.61 24.64 0.16
CA LYS A 156 29.12 23.92 -1.03
C LYS A 156 28.48 22.59 -0.63
N THR A 157 27.30 22.29 -1.17
CA THR A 157 26.53 21.07 -0.88
C THR A 157 26.22 20.33 -2.17
N LEU A 158 26.39 19.01 -2.18
CA LEU A 158 26.10 18.16 -3.36
C LEU A 158 24.91 17.25 -3.08
N ALA A 159 23.94 17.23 -3.99
CA ALA A 159 22.90 16.20 -4.03
C ALA A 159 22.85 15.59 -5.42
N TYR A 160 22.53 14.31 -5.54
CA TYR A 160 22.44 13.67 -6.85
C TYR A 160 21.34 12.63 -6.93
N PHE A 161 20.81 12.41 -8.12
CA PHE A 161 19.79 11.39 -8.36
C PHE A 161 20.07 10.70 -9.69
N PHE A 162 20.00 9.37 -9.70
CA PHE A 162 20.19 8.56 -10.89
C PHE A 162 18.84 7.99 -11.30
N CYS A 163 18.27 8.49 -12.39
CA CYS A 163 17.03 7.92 -12.92
C CYS A 163 17.32 6.52 -13.49
N ASP A 164 16.37 5.59 -13.34
CA ASP A 164 16.44 4.26 -13.97
C ASP A 164 15.02 3.76 -14.22
N SER A 165 14.70 3.56 -15.51
CA SER A 165 13.37 3.13 -15.96
C SER A 165 12.99 1.73 -15.45
N SER A 166 13.97 0.94 -15.01
CA SER A 166 13.78 -0.42 -14.49
C SER A 166 13.22 -0.44 -13.05
N PHE A 167 13.19 0.70 -12.35
CA PHE A 167 12.76 0.79 -10.96
C PHE A 167 11.67 1.85 -10.79
N ASP A 168 10.49 1.44 -10.29
CA ASP A 168 9.34 2.34 -10.09
C ASP A 168 9.67 3.54 -9.18
N LYS A 169 10.55 3.35 -8.20
CA LYS A 169 10.98 4.39 -7.28
C LYS A 169 12.01 5.37 -7.87
N ARG A 170 12.52 5.14 -9.08
CA ARG A 170 13.59 5.94 -9.71
C ARG A 170 13.22 6.52 -11.07
N LYS A 171 11.94 6.48 -11.44
CA LYS A 171 11.45 6.98 -12.74
C LYS A 171 10.49 8.17 -12.66
N THR A 172 10.05 8.55 -11.46
CA THR A 172 9.05 9.63 -11.29
C THR A 172 9.67 10.97 -10.89
N ALA A 173 8.98 12.06 -11.21
CA ALA A 173 9.40 13.43 -10.89
C ALA A 173 9.50 13.66 -9.38
N THR A 174 8.52 13.14 -8.63
CA THR A 174 8.51 13.23 -7.17
C THR A 174 9.69 12.49 -6.55
N SER A 175 10.07 11.32 -7.08
CA SER A 175 11.24 10.59 -6.60
C SER A 175 12.54 11.35 -6.78
N VAL A 176 12.73 12.03 -7.92
CA VAL A 176 13.92 12.87 -8.17
C VAL A 176 14.05 13.94 -7.09
N VAL A 177 12.99 14.73 -6.88
CA VAL A 177 13.02 15.85 -5.91
C VAL A 177 13.18 15.34 -4.49
N ARG A 178 12.51 14.24 -4.13
CA ARG A 178 12.61 13.62 -2.79
C ARG A 178 14.02 13.12 -2.50
N GLY A 179 14.66 12.45 -3.46
CA GLY A 179 16.04 11.99 -3.31
C GLY A 179 17.05 13.13 -3.17
N LEU A 180 16.83 14.25 -3.88
CA LEU A 180 17.65 15.45 -3.72
C LEU A 180 17.44 16.09 -2.33
N LEU A 181 16.19 16.31 -1.93
CA LEU A 181 15.84 16.88 -0.62
C LEU A 181 16.39 16.05 0.54
N LEU A 182 16.26 14.72 0.47
CA LEU A 182 16.77 13.81 1.48
C LEU A 182 18.26 14.03 1.73
N GLN A 183 19.07 14.06 0.66
CA GLN A 183 20.52 14.26 0.78
C GLN A 183 20.88 15.65 1.30
N LEU A 184 20.14 16.69 0.89
CA LEU A 184 20.36 18.04 1.40
C LEU A 184 20.11 18.11 2.90
N VAL A 185 19.01 17.51 3.38
CA VAL A 185 18.68 17.45 4.81
C VAL A 185 19.65 16.57 5.60
N GLN A 186 20.10 15.44 5.04
CA GLN A 186 21.10 14.59 5.69
C GLN A 186 22.44 15.33 5.89
N GLN A 187 22.85 16.16 4.93
CA GLN A 187 24.05 16.98 5.05
C GLN A 187 23.86 18.20 5.95
N HIS A 188 22.67 18.79 5.96
CA HIS A 188 22.32 19.94 6.79
C HIS A 188 20.99 19.68 7.50
N PRO A 189 21.02 19.06 8.70
CA PRO A 189 19.80 18.66 9.41
C PRO A 189 18.80 19.79 9.65
N ASN A 190 19.27 21.04 9.79
CA ASN A 190 18.41 22.22 9.97
C ASN A 190 17.52 22.52 8.75
N LEU A 191 17.83 22.00 7.56
CA LEU A 191 16.98 22.17 6.37
C LEU A 191 15.64 21.43 6.50
N ILE A 192 15.54 20.50 7.44
CA ILE A 192 14.29 19.80 7.74
C ILE A 192 13.19 20.78 8.19
N ASP A 193 13.56 21.94 8.74
CA ASP A 193 12.63 23.00 9.16
C ASP A 193 11.84 23.62 8.00
N TYR A 194 12.31 23.47 6.76
CA TYR A 194 11.56 23.87 5.56
C TYR A 194 10.55 22.81 5.11
N ILE A 195 10.76 21.54 5.50
CA ILE A 195 9.92 20.41 5.12
C ILE A 195 8.85 20.14 6.18
N LEU A 196 9.25 20.18 7.47
CA LEU A 196 8.41 19.85 8.61
C LEU A 196 7.08 20.61 8.67
N PRO A 197 7.00 21.93 8.42
CA PRO A 197 5.72 22.64 8.47
C PRO A 197 4.70 22.04 7.49
N LYS A 198 5.11 21.84 6.24
CA LYS A 198 4.23 21.27 5.20
C LYS A 198 3.98 19.77 5.41
N TYR A 199 4.94 19.05 5.98
CA TYR A 199 4.76 17.62 6.29
C TYR A 199 3.84 17.42 7.49
N ASN A 200 3.90 18.29 8.50
CA ASN A 200 2.97 18.27 9.62
C ASN A 200 1.52 18.59 9.17
N GLU A 201 1.36 19.44 8.14
CA GLU A 201 0.05 19.76 7.56
C GLU A 201 -0.55 18.62 6.71
N ARG A 202 0.27 17.89 5.94
CA ARG A 202 -0.20 16.96 4.89
C ARG A 202 0.21 15.50 5.09
N GLY A 203 1.03 15.20 6.10
CA GLY A 203 1.61 13.89 6.33
C GLY A 203 2.34 13.32 5.10
N LYS A 204 2.27 12.01 4.93
CA LYS A 204 2.85 11.28 3.78
C LYS A 204 2.33 11.74 2.41
N ASP A 205 1.11 12.29 2.36
CA ASP A 205 0.48 12.72 1.11
C ASP A 205 1.16 13.98 0.53
N LEU A 206 1.89 14.76 1.36
CA LEU A 206 2.76 15.84 0.89
C LEU A 206 3.65 15.35 -0.26
N PHE A 207 4.26 14.19 -0.07
CA PHE A 207 5.30 13.70 -0.95
C PHE A 207 4.76 12.98 -2.20
N GLN A 208 3.43 13.01 -2.41
CA GLN A 208 2.78 12.62 -3.66
C GLN A 208 2.58 13.82 -4.60
N SER A 209 2.64 15.07 -4.08
CA SER A 209 2.48 16.29 -4.87
C SER A 209 3.83 16.81 -5.35
N PHE A 210 4.04 16.80 -6.67
CA PHE A 210 5.24 17.35 -7.29
C PHE A 210 5.41 18.85 -6.98
N ASP A 211 4.37 19.66 -7.16
CA ASP A 211 4.43 21.12 -6.95
C ASP A 211 4.81 21.47 -5.51
N ALA A 212 4.26 20.73 -4.54
CA ALA A 212 4.57 20.96 -3.13
C ALA A 212 6.04 20.63 -2.81
N LEU A 213 6.54 19.51 -3.34
CA LEU A 213 7.93 19.09 -3.22
C LEU A 213 8.88 20.06 -3.90
N TRP A 214 8.56 20.51 -5.11
CA TRP A 214 9.37 21.49 -5.85
C TRP A 214 9.46 22.81 -5.09
N ALA A 215 8.33 23.31 -4.58
CA ALA A 215 8.33 24.52 -3.76
C ALA A 215 9.18 24.40 -2.49
N ILE A 216 9.19 23.22 -1.84
CA ILE A 216 10.07 22.93 -0.69
C ILE A 216 11.53 22.91 -1.13
N PHE A 217 11.83 22.22 -2.23
CA PHE A 217 13.18 22.17 -2.80
C PHE A 217 13.70 23.56 -3.11
N MET A 218 12.88 24.45 -3.68
CA MET A 218 13.28 25.84 -3.94
C MET A 218 13.48 26.63 -2.65
N ALA A 219 12.63 26.47 -1.63
CA ALA A 219 12.84 27.12 -0.33
C ALA A 219 14.16 26.69 0.31
N VAL A 220 14.43 25.38 0.32
CA VAL A 220 15.69 24.79 0.79
C VAL A 220 16.89 25.31 -0.02
N ALA A 221 16.75 25.40 -1.34
CA ALA A 221 17.79 25.91 -2.23
C ALA A 221 18.15 27.38 -1.91
N THR A 222 17.16 28.21 -1.59
CA THR A 222 17.37 29.63 -1.26
C THR A 222 17.99 29.90 0.10
N ASP A 223 18.08 28.90 0.99
CA ASP A 223 18.69 29.06 2.32
C ASP A 223 20.16 29.47 2.22
N GLN A 224 20.51 30.69 2.65
CA GLN A 224 21.88 31.20 2.53
C GLN A 224 22.84 30.55 3.55
N LYS A 225 22.34 29.94 4.62
CA LYS A 225 23.17 29.37 5.71
C LYS A 225 23.88 28.09 5.29
N THR A 226 23.34 27.38 4.30
CA THR A 226 23.85 26.09 3.81
C THR A 226 24.67 26.22 2.52
N GLY A 227 25.03 27.46 2.14
CA GLY A 227 25.88 27.76 0.99
C GLY A 227 25.26 27.35 -0.35
N GLN A 228 26.09 27.17 -1.37
CA GLN A 228 25.71 26.83 -2.75
C GLN A 228 25.34 25.36 -2.90
N LYS A 229 24.20 25.06 -3.53
CA LYS A 229 23.74 23.68 -3.78
C LYS A 229 24.02 23.29 -5.22
N TYR A 230 24.57 22.11 -5.40
CA TYR A 230 24.84 21.49 -6.69
C TYR A 230 24.04 20.21 -6.77
N CYS A 231 23.11 20.14 -7.72
CA CYS A 231 22.24 18.99 -7.92
C CYS A 231 22.57 18.31 -9.25
N VAL A 232 22.92 17.03 -9.21
CA VAL A 232 23.22 16.23 -10.40
C VAL A 232 22.09 15.25 -10.65
N ILE A 233 21.42 15.36 -11.80
CA ILE A 233 20.35 14.45 -12.22
C ILE A 233 20.84 13.68 -13.44
N ASP A 234 21.13 12.40 -13.26
CA ASP A 234 21.58 11.52 -14.34
C ASP A 234 20.40 10.84 -15.03
N ALA A 235 20.51 10.69 -16.35
CA ALA A 235 19.60 9.94 -17.21
C ALA A 235 18.14 10.40 -17.14
N LEU A 236 17.89 11.71 -17.23
CA LEU A 236 16.52 12.28 -17.23
C LEU A 236 15.62 11.67 -18.33
N ASP A 237 16.23 11.14 -19.40
CA ASP A 237 15.54 10.37 -20.44
C ASP A 237 14.89 9.06 -19.95
N GLU A 238 15.25 8.57 -18.77
CA GLU A 238 14.73 7.33 -18.18
C GLU A 238 13.55 7.55 -17.20
N CYS A 239 13.09 8.80 -17.03
CA CYS A 239 11.84 9.08 -16.34
C CYS A 239 10.61 8.66 -17.16
N ASP A 240 9.48 8.39 -16.50
CA ASP A 240 8.21 8.23 -17.20
C ASP A 240 7.80 9.53 -17.92
N GLN A 241 7.03 9.39 -19.00
CA GLN A 241 6.78 10.50 -19.93
C GLN A 241 6.08 11.71 -19.27
N GLU A 242 5.10 11.46 -18.38
CA GLU A 242 4.41 12.53 -17.66
C GLU A 242 5.35 13.23 -16.68
N SER A 243 6.08 12.46 -15.86
CA SER A 243 7.06 12.99 -14.91
C SER A 243 8.19 13.78 -15.58
N GLN A 244 8.72 13.27 -16.70
CA GLN A 244 9.77 13.94 -17.46
C GLN A 244 9.30 15.31 -17.95
N LYS A 245 8.10 15.38 -18.53
CA LYS A 245 7.52 16.63 -19.01
C LYS A 245 7.34 17.64 -17.87
N VAL A 246 6.81 17.18 -16.73
CA VAL A 246 6.60 18.02 -15.53
C VAL A 246 7.92 18.61 -15.01
N LEU A 247 8.99 17.81 -14.91
CA LEU A 247 10.31 18.29 -14.50
C LEU A 247 10.90 19.32 -15.47
N LEU A 248 10.81 19.04 -16.78
CA LEU A 248 11.35 19.91 -17.82
C LEU A 248 10.64 21.27 -17.88
N GLN A 249 9.31 21.27 -17.84
CA GLN A 249 8.51 22.49 -17.73
C GLN A 249 8.93 23.31 -16.51
N GLN A 250 9.07 22.65 -15.36
CA GLN A 250 9.45 23.32 -14.13
C GLN A 250 10.89 23.89 -14.17
N PHE A 251 11.85 23.21 -14.82
CA PHE A 251 13.18 23.77 -15.03
C PHE A 251 13.12 25.04 -15.88
N GLN A 252 12.34 25.03 -16.97
CA GLN A 252 12.19 26.20 -17.83
C GLN A 252 11.56 27.37 -17.06
N GLU A 253 10.43 27.15 -16.38
CA GLU A 253 9.73 28.17 -15.60
C GLU A 253 10.59 28.78 -14.49
N THR A 254 11.35 27.93 -13.79
CA THR A 254 12.13 28.35 -12.60
C THR A 254 13.42 29.05 -12.98
N PHE A 255 14.15 28.55 -14.00
CA PHE A 255 15.52 28.98 -14.29
C PHE A 255 15.65 29.91 -15.52
N HIS A 256 14.60 30.12 -16.31
CA HIS A 256 14.58 31.21 -17.31
C HIS A 256 14.19 32.57 -16.72
N SER A 257 13.55 32.60 -15.55
CA SER A 257 13.14 33.85 -14.91
C SER A 257 14.36 34.69 -14.50
N GLN A 258 14.21 36.03 -14.55
CA GLN A 258 15.21 36.94 -13.97
C GLN A 258 15.35 36.77 -12.44
N ASP A 259 14.35 36.14 -11.80
CA ASP A 259 14.32 35.83 -10.37
C ASP A 259 14.92 34.44 -10.04
N ALA A 260 15.64 33.81 -10.97
CA ALA A 260 16.25 32.49 -10.75
C ALA A 260 17.20 32.52 -9.53
N PRO A 261 17.09 31.54 -8.62
CA PRO A 261 17.89 31.55 -7.39
C PRO A 261 19.35 31.28 -7.69
N SER A 262 20.22 32.25 -7.36
CA SER A 262 21.66 32.14 -7.60
C SER A 262 22.35 31.04 -6.78
N ASN A 263 21.68 30.51 -5.75
CA ASN A 263 22.25 29.58 -4.77
C ASN A 263 22.08 28.09 -5.13
N VAL A 264 21.53 27.77 -6.31
CA VAL A 264 21.36 26.40 -6.81
C VAL A 264 21.87 26.25 -8.24
N GLN A 265 22.56 25.15 -8.49
CA GLN A 265 23.13 24.76 -9.77
C GLN A 265 22.65 23.36 -10.12
N ILE A 266 22.00 23.19 -11.25
CA ILE A 266 21.47 21.90 -11.74
C ILE A 266 22.35 21.40 -12.88
N PHE A 267 22.79 20.16 -12.79
CA PHE A 267 23.49 19.45 -13.85
C PHE A 267 22.63 18.28 -14.29
N VAL A 268 22.33 18.20 -15.58
CA VAL A 268 21.47 17.16 -16.15
C VAL A 268 22.26 16.36 -17.18
N THR A 269 22.14 15.04 -17.14
CA THR A 269 22.49 14.19 -18.29
C THR A 269 21.26 13.57 -18.91
N SER A 270 21.23 13.49 -20.25
CA SER A 270 20.18 12.74 -20.94
C SER A 270 20.56 12.35 -22.36
N ARG A 271 19.69 11.59 -23.04
CA ARG A 271 19.69 11.51 -24.51
C ARG A 271 19.11 12.78 -25.13
N PRO A 272 19.53 13.14 -26.35
CA PRO A 272 19.10 14.35 -27.04
C PRO A 272 17.75 14.17 -27.76
N TYR A 273 16.74 13.60 -27.08
CA TYR A 273 15.41 13.44 -27.66
C TYR A 273 14.75 14.80 -27.93
N SER A 274 13.86 14.85 -28.92
CA SER A 274 13.16 16.07 -29.34
C SER A 274 12.43 16.73 -28.17
N GLU A 275 11.77 15.93 -27.33
CA GLU A 275 10.94 16.41 -26.22
C GLU A 275 11.80 16.99 -25.09
N ILE A 276 13.07 16.57 -24.95
CA ILE A 276 14.00 17.13 -23.97
C ILE A 276 14.66 18.39 -24.54
N ARG A 277 15.02 18.36 -25.83
CA ARG A 277 15.60 19.49 -26.56
C ARG A 277 14.73 20.73 -26.52
N GLU A 278 13.42 20.54 -26.69
CA GLU A 278 12.42 21.61 -26.66
C GLU A 278 12.55 22.51 -25.40
N TYR A 279 12.95 21.95 -24.26
CA TYR A 279 13.07 22.69 -22.99
C TYR A 279 14.53 23.02 -22.63
N LEU A 280 15.50 22.15 -22.95
CA LEU A 280 16.88 22.29 -22.47
C LEU A 280 17.86 22.93 -23.47
N ASP A 281 17.52 23.07 -24.76
CA ASP A 281 18.41 23.70 -25.76
C ASP A 281 18.66 25.20 -25.46
N GLU A 282 17.78 25.85 -24.69
CA GLU A 282 17.90 27.25 -24.29
C GLU A 282 18.93 27.47 -23.15
N PHE A 283 19.26 26.43 -22.38
CA PHE A 283 20.28 26.48 -21.32
C PHE A 283 21.68 26.16 -21.86
N THR A 284 22.72 26.33 -21.01
CA THR A 284 24.07 25.88 -21.39
C THR A 284 24.08 24.38 -21.62
N ASN A 285 24.37 23.96 -22.85
CA ASN A 285 24.32 22.55 -23.23
C ASN A 285 25.52 22.15 -24.11
N LYS A 286 25.91 20.88 -24.03
CA LYS A 286 27.02 20.35 -24.84
C LYS A 286 26.87 18.85 -25.10
N ASP A 287 27.17 18.44 -26.33
CA ASP A 287 27.29 17.03 -26.69
C ASP A 287 28.61 16.45 -26.15
N LEU A 288 28.52 15.40 -25.34
CA LEU A 288 29.70 14.67 -24.84
C LEU A 288 30.61 14.15 -25.97
N ALA A 289 30.05 13.80 -27.12
CA ALA A 289 30.83 13.32 -28.26
C ALA A 289 31.69 14.42 -28.91
N SER A 290 31.40 15.70 -28.62
CA SER A 290 32.18 16.84 -29.15
C SER A 290 33.53 17.02 -28.45
N PHE A 291 33.74 16.45 -27.26
CA PHE A 291 35.01 16.55 -26.54
C PHE A 291 36.05 15.60 -27.14
N SER A 292 37.19 16.15 -27.57
CA SER A 292 38.30 15.34 -28.11
C SER A 292 38.86 14.32 -27.11
N GLN A 293 38.72 14.61 -25.82
CA GLN A 293 39.15 13.79 -24.70
C GLN A 293 38.23 12.59 -24.48
N ALA A 294 36.92 12.69 -24.79
CA ALA A 294 36.01 11.55 -24.73
C ALA A 294 36.44 10.42 -25.68
N LYS A 295 37.04 10.75 -26.82
CA LYS A 295 37.63 9.77 -27.73
C LYS A 295 38.85 9.06 -27.12
N LYS A 296 39.69 9.78 -26.37
CA LYS A 296 40.84 9.20 -25.65
C LYS A 296 40.40 8.23 -24.56
N ASP A 297 39.31 8.55 -23.86
CA ASP A 297 38.74 7.66 -22.85
C ASP A 297 38.28 6.32 -23.44
N ILE A 298 37.73 6.34 -24.66
CA ILE A 298 37.35 5.12 -25.37
C ILE A 298 38.58 4.31 -25.74
N ASP A 299 39.65 4.94 -26.23
CA ASP A 299 40.91 4.26 -26.53
C ASP A 299 41.51 3.59 -25.29
N GLN A 300 41.42 4.25 -24.13
CA GLN A 300 41.87 3.74 -22.84
C GLN A 300 40.99 2.60 -22.34
N CYS A 301 39.66 2.73 -22.46
CA CYS A 301 38.72 1.65 -22.17
C CYS A 301 38.96 0.42 -23.05
N ILE A 302 39.31 0.61 -24.33
CA ILE A 302 39.66 -0.48 -25.24
C ILE A 302 40.94 -1.18 -24.75
N GLU A 303 42.00 -0.44 -24.40
CA GLU A 303 43.25 -1.04 -23.92
C GLU A 303 43.05 -1.86 -22.64
N GLU A 304 42.26 -1.37 -21.68
CA GLU A 304 41.97 -2.08 -20.44
C GLU A 304 41.16 -3.36 -20.69
N ARG A 305 40.05 -3.27 -21.46
CA ARG A 305 39.21 -4.42 -21.80
C ARG A 305 39.96 -5.47 -22.63
N VAL A 306 40.80 -5.03 -23.57
CA VAL A 306 41.64 -5.93 -24.37
C VAL A 306 42.73 -6.56 -23.50
N ALA A 307 43.32 -5.84 -22.54
CA ALA A 307 44.27 -6.42 -21.60
C ALA A 307 43.62 -7.55 -20.77
N ASP A 308 42.37 -7.39 -20.37
CA ASP A 308 41.63 -8.45 -19.68
C ASP A 308 41.29 -9.64 -20.58
N LEU A 309 40.94 -9.40 -21.85
CA LEU A 309 40.79 -10.47 -22.85
C LEU A 309 42.13 -11.20 -23.07
N VAL A 310 43.27 -10.50 -23.13
CA VAL A 310 44.60 -11.11 -23.26
C VAL A 310 44.88 -12.04 -22.07
N LYS A 311 44.55 -11.63 -20.84
CA LYS A 311 44.70 -12.46 -19.65
C LYS A 311 43.84 -13.72 -19.70
N LYS A 312 42.56 -13.59 -20.11
CA LYS A 312 41.58 -14.68 -20.12
C LYS A 312 41.73 -15.65 -21.31
N LYS A 313 42.09 -15.12 -22.48
CA LYS A 313 42.11 -15.85 -23.77
C LYS A 313 43.51 -16.12 -24.31
N HIS A 314 44.55 -15.69 -23.59
CA HIS A 314 45.96 -15.84 -23.94
C HIS A 314 46.30 -15.36 -25.37
N TYR A 315 45.82 -14.16 -25.72
CA TYR A 315 46.11 -13.58 -27.03
C TYR A 315 47.60 -13.32 -27.22
N THR A 316 48.09 -13.59 -28.44
CA THR A 316 49.45 -13.19 -28.83
C THR A 316 49.53 -11.67 -28.99
N ALA A 317 50.73 -11.10 -28.94
CA ALA A 317 50.94 -9.65 -29.13
C ALA A 317 50.33 -9.14 -30.45
N LYS A 318 50.42 -9.96 -31.53
CA LYS A 318 49.83 -9.65 -32.83
C LYS A 318 48.30 -9.61 -32.78
N VAL A 319 47.66 -10.60 -32.14
CA VAL A 319 46.20 -10.64 -32.00
C VAL A 319 45.72 -9.48 -31.13
N LYS A 320 46.41 -9.18 -30.04
CA LYS A 320 46.13 -8.02 -29.18
C LYS A 320 46.07 -6.73 -29.99
N GLU A 321 47.11 -6.44 -30.77
CA GLU A 321 47.20 -5.22 -31.57
C GLU A 321 46.10 -5.13 -32.63
N GLN A 322 45.81 -6.25 -33.32
CA GLN A 322 44.75 -6.30 -34.32
C GLN A 322 43.36 -6.08 -33.70
N VAL A 323 43.08 -6.71 -32.55
CA VAL A 323 41.82 -6.54 -31.81
C VAL A 323 41.65 -5.08 -31.37
N SER A 324 42.67 -4.48 -30.73
CA SER A 324 42.60 -3.07 -30.31
C SER A 324 42.33 -2.13 -31.49
N ASN A 325 43.04 -2.31 -32.61
CA ASN A 325 42.88 -1.44 -33.79
C ASN A 325 41.50 -1.56 -34.45
N ILE A 326 40.93 -2.77 -34.49
CA ILE A 326 39.58 -2.96 -35.05
C ILE A 326 38.53 -2.32 -34.14
N LEU A 327 38.64 -2.52 -32.82
CA LEU A 327 37.70 -1.91 -31.86
C LEU A 327 37.70 -0.38 -31.98
N ARG A 328 38.88 0.26 -32.06
CA ARG A 328 38.99 1.73 -32.24
C ARG A 328 38.31 2.22 -33.51
N ASN A 329 38.50 1.49 -34.61
CA ASN A 329 37.97 1.87 -35.92
C ASN A 329 36.45 1.69 -36.04
N LYS A 330 35.83 0.86 -35.20
CA LYS A 330 34.42 0.49 -35.31
C LYS A 330 33.52 1.02 -34.20
N ALA A 331 34.08 1.43 -33.06
CA ALA A 331 33.32 1.87 -31.89
C ALA A 331 32.54 3.18 -32.08
N GLU A 332 32.91 4.05 -33.04
CA GLU A 332 32.23 5.32 -33.35
C GLU A 332 31.81 6.12 -32.11
N ASN A 333 32.78 6.37 -31.22
CA ASN A 333 32.57 7.08 -29.95
C ASN A 333 31.56 6.43 -28.97
N THR A 334 31.33 5.12 -29.08
CA THR A 334 30.36 4.39 -28.23
C THR A 334 31.05 3.35 -27.34
N PHE A 335 31.10 3.60 -26.03
CA PHE A 335 31.63 2.65 -25.04
C PHE A 335 30.80 1.36 -24.97
N LEU A 336 29.47 1.47 -25.12
CA LEU A 336 28.57 0.31 -25.12
C LEU A 336 28.91 -0.64 -26.27
N TRP A 337 29.19 -0.14 -27.48
CA TRP A 337 29.60 -0.96 -28.62
C TRP A 337 30.89 -1.74 -28.31
N VAL A 338 31.90 -1.09 -27.72
CA VAL A 338 33.14 -1.75 -27.28
C VAL A 338 32.82 -2.85 -26.25
N GLY A 339 31.92 -2.55 -25.32
CA GLY A 339 31.50 -3.52 -24.31
C GLY A 339 30.83 -4.76 -24.90
N LEU A 340 29.88 -4.57 -25.81
CA LEU A 340 29.19 -5.67 -26.52
C LEU A 340 30.17 -6.47 -27.36
N ALA A 341 31.04 -5.80 -28.12
CA ALA A 341 32.05 -6.48 -28.94
C ALA A 341 33.03 -7.30 -28.09
N CYS A 342 33.47 -6.78 -26.94
CA CYS A 342 34.31 -7.53 -26.02
C CYS A 342 33.57 -8.69 -25.33
N GLU A 343 32.27 -8.56 -25.06
CA GLU A 343 31.46 -9.63 -24.48
C GLU A 343 31.31 -10.81 -25.46
N GLU A 344 30.98 -10.53 -26.72
CA GLU A 344 30.95 -11.53 -27.79
C GLU A 344 32.29 -12.29 -27.91
N LEU A 345 33.42 -11.58 -27.79
CA LEU A 345 34.75 -12.20 -27.86
C LEU A 345 35.07 -13.13 -26.68
N LYS A 346 34.32 -13.06 -25.56
CA LYS A 346 34.52 -14.00 -24.45
C LYS A 346 34.09 -15.41 -24.79
N GLU A 347 33.17 -15.61 -25.73
CA GLU A 347 32.74 -16.94 -26.15
C GLU A 347 33.43 -17.41 -27.44
N VAL A 348 34.06 -16.49 -28.18
CA VAL A 348 34.78 -16.80 -29.43
C VAL A 348 36.16 -17.45 -29.12
N PRO A 349 36.56 -18.51 -29.87
CA PRO A 349 37.91 -19.05 -29.81
C PRO A 349 38.96 -18.00 -30.22
N SER A 350 40.09 -17.93 -29.51
CA SER A 350 41.11 -16.88 -29.70
C SER A 350 41.63 -16.73 -31.15
N LYS A 351 41.61 -17.82 -31.93
CA LYS A 351 42.04 -17.82 -33.34
C LYS A 351 41.06 -17.07 -34.28
N ASP A 352 39.80 -16.98 -33.90
CA ASP A 352 38.72 -16.42 -34.72
C ASP A 352 38.34 -14.99 -34.31
N ALA A 353 38.88 -14.49 -33.18
CA ALA A 353 38.56 -13.18 -32.61
C ALA A 353 38.69 -12.02 -33.62
N VAL A 354 39.80 -11.97 -34.38
CA VAL A 354 40.04 -10.94 -35.41
C VAL A 354 39.02 -11.04 -36.54
N LYS A 355 38.70 -12.25 -36.98
CA LYS A 355 37.73 -12.50 -38.06
C LYS A 355 36.32 -12.05 -37.65
N VAL A 356 35.89 -12.39 -36.44
CA VAL A 356 34.59 -11.98 -35.89
C VAL A 356 34.49 -10.46 -35.80
N LEU A 357 35.51 -9.79 -35.22
CA LEU A 357 35.53 -8.34 -35.15
C LEU A 357 35.58 -7.66 -36.53
N GLN A 358 36.25 -8.26 -37.52
CA GLN A 358 36.27 -7.74 -38.90
C GLN A 358 34.89 -7.80 -39.57
N ASN A 359 34.06 -8.78 -39.20
CA ASN A 359 32.70 -8.92 -39.72
C ASN A 359 31.68 -8.06 -38.96
N MET A 360 31.96 -7.67 -37.71
CA MET A 360 31.04 -6.79 -36.95
C MET A 360 30.86 -5.43 -37.63
N PRO A 361 29.66 -4.86 -37.68
CA PRO A 361 29.42 -3.54 -38.25
C PRO A 361 30.01 -2.41 -37.41
N LYS A 362 30.12 -1.21 -37.99
CA LYS A 362 30.53 0.00 -37.27
C LYS A 362 29.33 0.63 -36.56
N GLY A 363 29.55 1.14 -35.35
CA GLY A 363 28.52 1.86 -34.60
C GLY A 363 27.44 0.96 -33.98
N LEU A 364 26.73 1.50 -32.99
CA LEU A 364 25.76 0.76 -32.18
C LEU A 364 24.49 0.36 -32.94
N HIS A 365 23.97 1.26 -33.78
CA HIS A 365 22.74 1.00 -34.55
C HIS A 365 22.92 -0.18 -35.52
N SER A 366 23.96 -0.16 -36.34
CA SER A 366 24.24 -1.26 -37.28
C SER A 366 24.61 -2.56 -36.54
N LEU A 367 25.20 -2.48 -35.35
CA LEU A 367 25.41 -3.64 -34.49
C LEU A 367 24.09 -4.27 -34.05
N TYR A 368 23.13 -3.47 -33.58
CA TYR A 368 21.80 -3.98 -33.26
C TYR A 368 21.08 -4.54 -34.49
N GLU A 369 21.22 -3.90 -35.66
CA GLU A 369 20.69 -4.44 -36.91
C GLU A 369 21.27 -5.80 -37.24
N THR A 370 22.59 -5.97 -37.10
CA THR A 370 23.26 -7.26 -37.34
C THR A 370 22.86 -8.30 -36.31
N LEU A 371 22.84 -7.96 -35.03
CA LEU A 371 22.42 -8.86 -33.95
C LEU A 371 20.97 -9.32 -34.15
N LEU A 372 20.08 -8.40 -34.51
CA LEU A 372 18.68 -8.68 -34.80
C LEU A 372 18.55 -9.58 -36.03
N ASN A 373 19.24 -9.26 -37.14
CA ASN A 373 19.19 -10.09 -38.36
C ASN A 373 19.73 -11.50 -38.10
N THR A 374 20.81 -11.65 -37.32
CA THR A 374 21.34 -12.98 -36.97
C THR A 374 20.40 -13.72 -36.02
N ALA A 375 19.81 -13.05 -35.03
CA ALA A 375 18.79 -13.66 -34.18
C ALA A 375 17.56 -14.09 -34.98
N GLN A 376 17.17 -13.35 -36.03
CA GLN A 376 16.07 -13.75 -36.93
C GLN A 376 16.38 -15.04 -37.70
N GLU A 377 17.64 -15.23 -38.11
CA GLU A 377 18.10 -16.45 -38.78
C GLU A 377 18.12 -17.66 -37.83
N GLU A 378 18.41 -17.45 -36.53
CA GLU A 378 18.55 -18.50 -35.51
C GLU A 378 17.21 -18.91 -34.86
N SER A 379 16.33 -17.95 -34.54
CA SER A 379 15.12 -18.17 -33.73
C SER A 379 13.81 -18.13 -34.52
N GLY A 380 13.86 -17.71 -35.79
CA GLY A 380 12.67 -17.39 -36.59
C GLY A 380 12.10 -16.01 -36.26
N THR A 381 11.72 -15.25 -37.29
CA THR A 381 11.37 -13.83 -37.18
C THR A 381 10.18 -13.55 -36.26
N ASP A 382 9.18 -14.43 -36.23
CA ASP A 382 7.92 -14.18 -35.51
C ASP A 382 8.05 -14.39 -33.99
N ILE A 383 8.71 -15.45 -33.55
CA ILE A 383 8.97 -15.72 -32.11
C ILE A 383 9.85 -14.62 -31.53
N LEU A 384 10.92 -14.25 -32.25
CA LEU A 384 11.81 -13.18 -31.85
C LEU A 384 11.08 -11.84 -31.71
N ARG A 385 10.23 -11.49 -32.70
CA ARG A 385 9.42 -10.28 -32.64
C ARG A 385 8.50 -10.30 -31.43
N HIS A 386 7.87 -11.43 -31.15
CA HIS A 386 6.94 -11.57 -30.03
C HIS A 386 7.62 -11.39 -28.67
N ILE A 387 8.75 -12.07 -28.43
CA ILE A 387 9.54 -11.94 -27.20
C ILE A 387 10.00 -10.49 -27.00
N LEU A 388 10.62 -9.89 -28.03
CA LEU A 388 11.15 -8.53 -27.92
C LEU A 388 10.03 -7.49 -27.71
N SER A 389 8.85 -7.70 -28.32
CA SER A 389 7.68 -6.83 -28.14
C SER A 389 7.17 -6.88 -26.71
N LEU A 390 7.00 -8.08 -26.15
CA LEU A 390 6.57 -8.28 -24.77
C LEU A 390 7.54 -7.63 -23.77
N VAL A 391 8.83 -7.94 -23.87
CA VAL A 391 9.84 -7.40 -22.94
C VAL A 391 9.98 -5.88 -23.06
N ALA A 392 9.72 -5.29 -24.24
CA ALA A 392 9.79 -3.84 -24.44
C ALA A 392 8.62 -3.06 -23.81
N VAL A 393 7.42 -3.65 -23.70
CA VAL A 393 6.20 -2.91 -23.31
C VAL A 393 5.56 -3.40 -22.00
N CYS A 394 6.00 -4.51 -21.41
CA CYS A 394 5.51 -4.97 -20.11
C CYS A 394 5.75 -3.91 -19.01
N MET A 395 4.74 -3.73 -18.14
CA MET A 395 4.77 -2.73 -17.06
C MET A 395 5.64 -3.13 -15.87
N ARG A 396 6.04 -4.41 -15.82
CA ARG A 396 7.08 -4.93 -14.92
C ARG A 396 7.89 -6.03 -15.62
N PRO A 397 9.14 -6.29 -15.19
CA PRO A 397 9.90 -7.42 -15.68
C PRO A 397 9.18 -8.75 -15.41
N LEU A 398 9.10 -9.60 -16.45
CA LEU A 398 8.53 -10.94 -16.37
C LEU A 398 9.61 -11.95 -15.95
N SER A 399 9.22 -12.99 -15.21
CA SER A 399 10.08 -14.16 -15.04
C SER A 399 10.21 -14.94 -16.35
N VAL A 400 11.21 -15.82 -16.45
CA VAL A 400 11.37 -16.69 -17.62
C VAL A 400 10.09 -17.52 -17.87
N LEU A 401 9.46 -18.01 -16.80
CA LEU A 401 8.23 -18.79 -16.87
C LEU A 401 7.02 -17.94 -17.29
N GLU A 402 6.88 -16.73 -16.72
CA GLU A 402 5.83 -15.78 -17.12
C GLU A 402 5.98 -15.38 -18.60
N LEU A 403 7.21 -15.19 -19.09
CA LEU A 403 7.48 -14.89 -20.50
C LEU A 403 7.14 -16.08 -21.39
N SER A 404 7.47 -17.30 -20.97
CA SER A 404 7.10 -18.53 -21.68
C SER A 404 5.58 -18.66 -21.85
N GLU A 405 4.83 -18.41 -20.79
CA GLU A 405 3.37 -18.43 -20.80
C GLU A 405 2.76 -17.27 -21.62
N ALA A 406 3.32 -16.06 -21.50
CA ALA A 406 2.88 -14.90 -22.29
C ALA A 406 3.11 -15.11 -23.79
N CYS A 407 4.24 -15.69 -24.17
CA CYS A 407 4.61 -15.99 -25.56
C CYS A 407 4.08 -17.32 -26.09
N GLN A 408 3.41 -18.14 -25.26
CA GLN A 408 2.96 -19.50 -25.61
C GLN A 408 4.08 -20.43 -26.08
N LEU A 409 5.26 -20.31 -25.48
CA LEU A 409 6.43 -21.11 -25.85
C LEU A 409 6.36 -22.47 -25.16
N TYR A 410 6.53 -23.53 -25.95
CA TYR A 410 6.67 -24.91 -25.47
C TYR A 410 5.51 -25.37 -24.56
N GLU A 411 4.26 -25.03 -24.92
CA GLU A 411 3.07 -25.41 -24.14
C GLU A 411 2.84 -26.93 -24.07
N GLU A 412 3.41 -27.67 -25.02
CA GLU A 412 3.40 -29.13 -25.07
C GLU A 412 4.26 -29.80 -23.98
N GLU A 413 5.23 -29.07 -23.41
CA GLU A 413 6.13 -29.60 -22.40
C GLU A 413 5.52 -29.50 -21.00
N VAL A 414 5.23 -30.67 -20.41
CA VAL A 414 4.59 -30.80 -19.09
C VAL A 414 5.56 -30.50 -17.95
N ASP A 415 6.86 -30.73 -18.16
CA ASP A 415 7.89 -30.45 -17.15
C ASP A 415 8.29 -28.97 -17.16
N ILE A 416 7.99 -28.28 -16.05
CA ILE A 416 8.22 -26.83 -15.91
C ILE A 416 9.70 -26.49 -16.01
N GLU A 417 10.60 -27.30 -15.44
CA GLU A 417 12.04 -27.03 -15.48
C GLU A 417 12.59 -27.12 -16.91
N THR A 418 12.17 -28.13 -17.67
CA THR A 418 12.51 -28.29 -19.08
C THR A 418 11.96 -27.15 -19.92
N ARG A 419 10.69 -26.76 -19.71
CA ARG A 419 10.07 -25.62 -20.40
C ARG A 419 10.80 -24.31 -20.14
N VAL A 420 11.20 -24.06 -18.89
CA VAL A 420 12.02 -22.91 -18.51
C VAL A 420 13.38 -22.97 -19.20
N GLN A 421 14.01 -24.14 -19.26
CA GLN A 421 15.31 -24.30 -19.92
C GLN A 421 15.22 -24.03 -21.44
N PHE A 422 14.23 -24.58 -22.13
CA PHE A 422 14.01 -24.29 -23.56
C PHE A 422 13.73 -22.81 -23.80
N THR A 423 12.97 -22.17 -22.90
CA THR A 423 12.73 -20.73 -22.96
C THR A 423 14.04 -19.94 -22.75
N ARG A 424 14.93 -20.37 -21.85
CA ARG A 424 16.26 -19.76 -21.69
C ARG A 424 17.12 -19.92 -22.94
N ASP A 425 17.04 -21.06 -23.62
CA ASP A 425 17.76 -21.28 -24.88
C ASP A 425 17.22 -20.36 -26.00
N GLN A 426 15.91 -20.09 -26.02
CA GLN A 426 15.32 -19.06 -26.91
C GLN A 426 15.68 -17.63 -26.53
N ILE A 427 15.77 -17.32 -25.24
CA ILE A 427 16.26 -16.01 -24.80
C ILE A 427 17.73 -15.83 -25.23
N ALA A 428 18.54 -16.89 -25.14
CA ALA A 428 19.93 -16.86 -25.57
C ALA A 428 20.09 -16.63 -27.08
N SER A 429 19.15 -17.12 -27.91
CA SER A 429 19.15 -16.88 -29.36
C SER A 429 18.77 -15.43 -29.73
N CYS A 430 18.16 -14.68 -28.82
CA CYS A 430 17.99 -13.23 -28.95
C CYS A 430 19.30 -12.44 -28.73
N ARG A 431 20.42 -13.13 -28.47
CA ARG A 431 21.78 -12.59 -28.29
C ARG A 431 21.80 -11.44 -27.26
N LEU A 432 22.70 -10.47 -27.43
CA LEU A 432 22.88 -9.32 -26.54
C LEU A 432 21.74 -8.27 -26.61
N MET A 433 20.51 -8.67 -26.92
CA MET A 433 19.33 -7.78 -26.90
C MET A 433 18.59 -7.87 -25.57
N ILE A 434 18.49 -9.08 -25.00
CA ILE A 434 17.84 -9.36 -23.72
C ILE A 434 18.76 -10.15 -22.81
N ILE A 435 18.56 -10.01 -21.51
CA ILE A 435 19.30 -10.72 -20.46
C ILE A 435 18.35 -11.27 -19.41
N VAL A 436 18.78 -12.34 -18.73
CA VAL A 436 18.12 -12.84 -17.52
C VAL A 436 18.95 -12.41 -16.31
N GLN A 437 18.36 -11.62 -15.42
CA GLN A 437 18.97 -11.18 -14.17
C GLN A 437 17.98 -11.42 -13.03
N ASP A 438 18.43 -12.10 -11.97
CA ASP A 438 17.61 -12.42 -10.80
C ASP A 438 16.27 -13.11 -11.18
N GLU A 439 16.34 -14.07 -12.12
CA GLU A 439 15.20 -14.79 -12.73
C GLU A 439 14.19 -13.91 -13.49
N LYS A 440 14.54 -12.64 -13.77
CA LYS A 440 13.73 -11.71 -14.56
C LYS A 440 14.36 -11.42 -15.92
N VAL A 441 13.52 -11.36 -16.95
CA VAL A 441 13.92 -11.04 -18.32
C VAL A 441 13.86 -9.54 -18.53
N LEU A 442 14.97 -8.96 -18.97
CA LEU A 442 15.16 -7.53 -19.16
C LEU A 442 15.80 -7.27 -20.52
N LEU A 443 15.56 -6.10 -21.10
CA LEU A 443 16.40 -5.61 -22.18
C LEU A 443 17.82 -5.38 -21.66
N LEU A 444 18.84 -5.75 -22.43
CA LEU A 444 20.24 -5.55 -22.03
C LEU A 444 20.52 -4.09 -21.71
N HIS A 445 19.92 -3.18 -22.49
CA HIS A 445 20.02 -1.75 -22.28
C HIS A 445 18.82 -1.04 -22.91
N GLN A 446 18.41 0.10 -22.34
CA GLN A 446 17.30 0.93 -22.87
C GLN A 446 17.52 1.35 -24.33
N SER A 447 18.77 1.42 -24.80
CA SER A 447 19.07 1.67 -26.23
C SER A 447 18.60 0.57 -27.18
N VAL A 448 18.38 -0.64 -26.68
CA VAL A 448 17.75 -1.72 -27.43
C VAL A 448 16.27 -1.38 -27.63
N LYS A 449 15.56 -0.90 -26.60
CA LYS A 449 14.17 -0.42 -26.76
C LYS A 449 14.08 0.69 -27.79
N ASP A 450 14.94 1.71 -27.68
CA ASP A 450 15.01 2.82 -28.64
C ASP A 450 15.25 2.34 -30.07
N TYR A 451 16.12 1.34 -30.25
CA TYR A 451 16.38 0.79 -31.58
C TYR A 451 15.16 0.06 -32.14
N LEU A 452 14.44 -0.67 -31.29
CA LEU A 452 13.28 -1.46 -31.68
C LEU A 452 12.03 -0.60 -31.97
N VAL A 453 11.88 0.53 -31.25
CA VAL A 453 10.67 1.40 -31.24
C VAL A 453 10.91 2.78 -31.89
N GLY A 454 12.17 3.18 -32.16
CA GLY A 454 12.56 4.55 -32.54
C GLY A 454 12.31 4.97 -34.00
N THR A 455 12.36 6.29 -34.24
CA THR A 455 11.69 7.04 -35.33
C THR A 455 12.24 6.94 -36.77
N ASN A 456 13.22 6.09 -37.07
CA ASN A 456 13.76 5.96 -38.44
C ASN A 456 13.20 4.74 -39.20
N SER A 457 12.12 4.98 -39.95
CA SER A 457 11.52 4.31 -41.13
C SER A 457 11.54 2.78 -41.35
N ARG A 458 11.96 1.93 -40.41
CA ARG A 458 11.75 0.45 -40.45
C ARG A 458 11.58 -0.13 -39.04
N TYR A 459 10.57 0.34 -38.31
CA TYR A 459 10.25 -0.14 -36.96
C TYR A 459 10.16 -1.67 -36.91
N PHE A 460 10.89 -2.29 -35.97
CA PHE A 460 10.73 -3.72 -35.72
C PHE A 460 9.50 -4.00 -34.83
N ILE A 461 9.15 -3.03 -33.97
CA ILE A 461 8.05 -3.12 -32.99
C ILE A 461 7.18 -1.85 -33.07
N ASP A 462 5.88 -2.01 -33.26
CA ASP A 462 4.86 -0.97 -33.04
C ASP A 462 4.38 -1.08 -31.58
N GLU A 463 4.65 -0.08 -30.74
CA GLU A 463 4.34 -0.12 -29.30
C GLU A 463 2.84 -0.20 -29.02
N LEU A 464 2.00 0.45 -29.84
CA LEU A 464 0.55 0.38 -29.69
C LEU A 464 0.03 -1.03 -30.03
N GLU A 465 0.58 -1.63 -31.09
CA GLU A 465 0.26 -3.01 -31.49
C GLU A 465 0.77 -4.04 -30.47
N ALA A 466 1.97 -3.82 -29.91
CA ALA A 466 2.52 -4.66 -28.86
C ALA A 466 1.63 -4.65 -27.61
N HIS A 467 1.15 -3.47 -27.18
CA HIS A 467 0.18 -3.39 -26.10
C HIS A 467 -1.12 -4.13 -26.41
N ALA A 468 -1.67 -3.98 -27.62
CA ALA A 468 -2.87 -4.71 -28.03
C ALA A 468 -2.66 -6.24 -27.96
N ASN A 469 -1.52 -6.73 -28.46
CA ASN A 469 -1.16 -8.15 -28.42
C ASN A 469 -1.10 -8.71 -26.99
N ILE A 470 -0.57 -7.94 -26.03
CA ILE A 470 -0.60 -8.35 -24.61
C ILE A 470 -2.02 -8.42 -24.08
N VAL A 471 -2.87 -7.45 -24.41
CA VAL A 471 -4.29 -7.48 -23.99
C VAL A 471 -4.95 -8.77 -24.48
N HIS A 472 -4.78 -9.10 -25.76
CA HIS A 472 -5.33 -10.33 -26.34
C HIS A 472 -4.88 -11.58 -25.59
N ARG A 473 -3.58 -11.66 -25.25
CA ARG A 473 -3.06 -12.79 -24.47
C ARG A 473 -3.65 -12.82 -23.05
N CYS A 474 -3.65 -11.68 -22.35
CA CYS A 474 -4.19 -11.61 -21.00
C CYS A 474 -5.67 -11.99 -20.95
N VAL A 475 -6.49 -11.46 -21.87
CA VAL A 475 -7.92 -11.78 -21.94
C VAL A 475 -8.15 -13.25 -22.28
N SER A 476 -7.41 -13.78 -23.26
CA SER A 476 -7.49 -15.22 -23.60
C SER A 476 -7.16 -16.10 -22.39
N LEU A 477 -6.12 -15.75 -21.62
CA LEU A 477 -5.74 -16.48 -20.41
C LEU A 477 -6.81 -16.42 -19.32
N LEU A 478 -7.41 -15.25 -19.09
CA LEU A 478 -8.51 -15.09 -18.14
C LEU A 478 -9.73 -15.95 -18.54
N MET A 479 -10.03 -16.03 -19.84
CA MET A 479 -11.08 -16.89 -20.36
C MET A 479 -10.73 -18.38 -20.23
N GLU A 480 -9.50 -18.78 -20.56
CA GLU A 480 -9.03 -20.17 -20.41
C GLU A 480 -9.13 -20.66 -18.96
N GLU A 481 -8.70 -19.81 -18.01
CA GLU A 481 -8.75 -20.13 -16.58
C GLU A 481 -10.18 -20.32 -16.09
N PHE A 482 -11.10 -19.45 -16.52
CA PHE A 482 -12.52 -19.60 -16.21
C PHE A 482 -13.12 -20.92 -16.73
N HIS A 483 -12.69 -21.39 -17.91
CA HIS A 483 -13.23 -22.60 -18.52
C HIS A 483 -12.62 -23.91 -17.97
N ARG A 484 -11.54 -23.85 -17.18
CA ARG A 484 -10.92 -25.05 -16.59
C ARG A 484 -11.67 -25.57 -15.38
N ARG A 485 -11.67 -26.90 -15.23
CA ARG A 485 -12.23 -27.63 -14.08
C ARG A 485 -11.18 -28.04 -13.03
N GLU A 486 -9.89 -27.96 -13.36
CA GLU A 486 -8.76 -28.32 -12.48
C GLU A 486 -7.83 -27.12 -12.31
N GLN A 487 -7.45 -26.82 -11.06
CA GLN A 487 -6.54 -25.73 -10.71
C GLN A 487 -5.11 -26.04 -11.18
N SER A 488 -4.77 -25.62 -12.39
CA SER A 488 -3.38 -25.52 -12.84
C SER A 488 -2.83 -24.16 -12.42
N ARG A 489 -1.69 -24.13 -11.71
CA ARG A 489 -1.04 -22.88 -11.30
C ARG A 489 -0.42 -22.19 -12.51
N MET A 490 -1.18 -21.32 -13.15
CA MET A 490 -0.65 -20.35 -14.12
C MET A 490 0.15 -19.25 -13.41
N HIS A 491 1.34 -18.91 -13.89
CA HIS A 491 2.19 -17.92 -13.24
C HIS A 491 1.91 -16.48 -13.74
N PHE A 492 1.64 -16.33 -15.04
CA PHE A 492 1.34 -15.06 -15.69
C PHE A 492 -0.08 -14.55 -15.43
N ILE A 493 -0.97 -15.38 -14.86
CA ILE A 493 -2.36 -15.00 -14.57
C ILE A 493 -2.46 -13.80 -13.62
N SER A 494 -1.55 -13.68 -12.66
CA SER A 494 -1.47 -12.54 -11.74
C SER A 494 -1.25 -11.21 -12.49
N TYR A 495 -0.35 -11.24 -13.48
CA TYR A 495 -0.11 -10.10 -14.36
C TYR A 495 -1.35 -9.79 -15.20
N ALA A 496 -1.99 -10.82 -15.77
CA ALA A 496 -3.20 -10.65 -16.56
C ALA A 496 -4.34 -10.03 -15.74
N ILE A 497 -4.61 -10.53 -14.53
CA ILE A 497 -5.64 -10.01 -13.63
C ILE A 497 -5.45 -8.51 -13.37
N GLU A 498 -4.22 -8.06 -13.15
CA GLU A 498 -3.94 -6.67 -12.79
C GLU A 498 -3.79 -5.69 -13.97
N ARG A 499 -3.14 -6.11 -15.07
CA ARG A 499 -2.51 -5.17 -16.03
C ARG A 499 -3.15 -5.11 -17.41
N TRP A 500 -4.04 -6.04 -17.75
CA TRP A 500 -4.72 -5.98 -19.05
C TRP A 500 -5.48 -4.65 -19.29
N PRO A 501 -6.16 -4.01 -18.31
CA PRO A 501 -6.88 -2.77 -18.56
C PRO A 501 -5.95 -1.60 -18.88
N ASP A 502 -4.78 -1.56 -18.24
CA ASP A 502 -3.75 -0.55 -18.52
C ASP A 502 -3.18 -0.71 -19.92
N HIS A 503 -2.87 -1.94 -20.33
CA HIS A 503 -2.43 -2.21 -21.70
C HIS A 503 -3.51 -1.86 -22.74
N ALA A 504 -4.78 -2.13 -22.45
CA ALA A 504 -5.89 -1.77 -23.33
C ALA A 504 -6.03 -0.25 -23.49
N ARG A 505 -5.82 0.52 -22.42
CA ARG A 505 -5.75 1.98 -22.47
C ARG A 505 -4.54 2.45 -23.31
N MET A 506 -3.36 1.87 -23.11
CA MET A 506 -2.13 2.26 -23.81
C MET A 506 -2.14 1.90 -25.30
N ALA A 507 -2.80 0.81 -25.69
CA ALA A 507 -2.96 0.39 -27.08
C ALA A 507 -3.82 1.37 -27.90
N GLN A 508 -4.66 2.17 -27.25
CA GLN A 508 -5.54 3.15 -27.91
C GLN A 508 -6.32 2.51 -29.08
N LEU A 509 -6.30 3.13 -30.26
CA LEU A 509 -7.02 2.69 -31.44
C LEU A 509 -6.53 1.35 -32.03
N LYS A 510 -5.37 0.82 -31.61
CA LYS A 510 -4.88 -0.50 -32.05
C LYS A 510 -5.53 -1.66 -31.29
N PHE A 511 -6.21 -1.39 -30.18
CA PHE A 511 -6.96 -2.42 -29.47
C PHE A 511 -8.36 -2.57 -30.05
N GLU A 512 -8.58 -3.67 -30.75
CA GLU A 512 -9.87 -4.08 -31.32
C GLU A 512 -10.27 -5.44 -30.73
N VAL A 513 -11.47 -5.55 -30.17
CA VAL A 513 -11.94 -6.81 -29.59
C VAL A 513 -12.10 -7.88 -30.68
N ARG A 514 -11.47 -9.04 -30.50
CA ARG A 514 -11.56 -10.17 -31.45
C ARG A 514 -12.82 -11.00 -31.20
N ASP A 515 -13.33 -11.66 -32.24
CA ASP A 515 -14.49 -12.55 -32.12
C ASP A 515 -14.31 -13.66 -31.08
N SER A 516 -13.08 -14.18 -30.94
CA SER A 516 -12.72 -15.18 -29.92
C SER A 516 -12.80 -14.65 -28.49
N GLU A 517 -12.73 -13.34 -28.30
CA GLU A 517 -12.73 -12.66 -27.00
C GLU A 517 -14.11 -12.06 -26.68
N ALA A 518 -15.06 -12.13 -27.63
CA ALA A 518 -16.36 -11.49 -27.51
C ALA A 518 -17.11 -11.91 -26.24
N GLU A 519 -16.96 -13.15 -25.79
CA GLU A 519 -17.56 -13.64 -24.53
C GLU A 519 -17.13 -12.81 -23.31
N PHE A 520 -15.86 -12.43 -23.20
CA PHE A 520 -15.35 -11.63 -22.08
C PHE A 520 -15.94 -10.21 -22.08
N PHE A 521 -16.19 -9.67 -23.28
CA PHE A 521 -16.62 -8.29 -23.50
C PHE A 521 -18.14 -8.12 -23.69
N GLN A 522 -18.92 -9.19 -23.68
CA GLN A 522 -20.39 -9.14 -23.69
C GLN A 522 -20.95 -8.41 -22.47
N VAL A 523 -22.13 -7.79 -22.57
CA VAL A 523 -22.76 -7.06 -21.45
C VAL A 523 -22.80 -7.91 -20.17
N ASN A 524 -23.19 -9.18 -20.29
CA ASN A 524 -23.12 -10.17 -19.22
C ASN A 524 -22.06 -11.22 -19.58
N SER A 525 -21.00 -11.31 -18.79
CA SER A 525 -19.88 -12.22 -19.05
C SER A 525 -19.46 -12.95 -17.76
N PRO A 526 -19.75 -14.26 -17.65
CA PRO A 526 -19.32 -15.05 -16.51
C PRO A 526 -17.79 -15.09 -16.33
N SER A 527 -17.04 -15.16 -17.44
CA SER A 527 -15.58 -15.12 -17.42
C SER A 527 -15.05 -13.78 -16.89
N ARG A 528 -15.70 -12.66 -17.24
CA ARG A 528 -15.36 -11.36 -16.67
C ARG A 528 -15.75 -11.23 -15.19
N GLU A 529 -16.90 -11.76 -14.79
CA GLU A 529 -17.28 -11.77 -13.37
C GLU A 529 -16.29 -12.59 -12.52
N HIS A 530 -15.77 -13.68 -13.06
CA HIS A 530 -14.71 -14.45 -12.43
C HIS A 530 -13.42 -13.63 -12.28
N TRP A 531 -12.99 -12.91 -13.34
CA TRP A 531 -11.87 -11.98 -13.26
C TRP A 531 -12.10 -10.86 -12.22
N LEU A 532 -13.28 -10.25 -12.16
CA LEU A 532 -13.61 -9.22 -11.18
C LEU A 532 -13.51 -9.75 -9.74
N LYS A 533 -13.96 -10.98 -9.48
CA LYS A 533 -13.81 -11.63 -8.17
C LYS A 533 -12.34 -11.86 -7.79
N ALA A 534 -11.53 -12.33 -8.74
CA ALA A 534 -10.09 -12.51 -8.53
C ALA A 534 -9.41 -11.16 -8.23
N LEU A 535 -9.75 -10.10 -8.97
CA LEU A 535 -9.22 -8.76 -8.74
C LEU A 535 -9.63 -8.19 -7.37
N LEU A 536 -10.86 -8.48 -6.90
CA LEU A 536 -11.37 -8.07 -5.59
C LEU A 536 -10.62 -8.75 -4.43
N HIS A 537 -10.32 -10.03 -4.56
CA HIS A 537 -9.58 -10.79 -3.55
C HIS A 537 -8.21 -10.17 -3.26
N ASP A 538 -7.51 -9.69 -4.29
CA ASP A 538 -6.20 -9.05 -4.15
C ASP A 538 -6.28 -7.57 -3.73
N ARG A 539 -7.47 -6.97 -3.77
CA ARG A 539 -7.70 -5.52 -3.51
C ARG A 539 -8.84 -5.27 -2.53
N LEU A 540 -8.83 -5.96 -1.39
CA LEU A 540 -9.85 -5.82 -0.33
C LEU A 540 -10.06 -4.39 0.22
N TRP A 541 -9.15 -3.46 -0.08
CA TRP A 541 -9.20 -2.05 0.34
C TRP A 541 -9.74 -1.09 -0.74
N ASP A 542 -9.97 -1.56 -1.98
CA ASP A 542 -10.49 -0.74 -3.10
C ASP A 542 -12.02 -0.86 -3.18
N ASN A 543 -12.71 -0.07 -2.34
CA ASN A 543 -14.18 -0.05 -2.23
C ASN A 543 -14.92 0.33 -3.53
N ASP A 544 -14.19 0.74 -4.57
CA ASP A 544 -14.77 1.16 -5.85
C ASP A 544 -14.82 0.02 -6.88
N ILE A 545 -14.19 -1.12 -6.62
CA ILE A 545 -14.36 -2.34 -7.43
C ILE A 545 -15.53 -3.10 -6.80
N THR A 546 -16.45 -3.54 -7.63
CA THR A 546 -17.75 -4.04 -7.16
C THR A 546 -18.12 -5.30 -7.93
N ALA A 547 -18.90 -6.17 -7.31
CA ALA A 547 -19.49 -7.29 -8.05
C ALA A 547 -20.47 -6.72 -9.10
N HIS A 548 -20.50 -7.32 -10.30
CA HIS A 548 -21.41 -6.97 -11.40
C HIS A 548 -21.13 -5.63 -12.12
N MET A 549 -19.86 -5.24 -12.31
CA MET A 549 -19.51 -4.16 -13.23
C MET A 549 -19.77 -4.56 -14.69
N SER A 550 -20.51 -3.73 -15.43
CA SER A 550 -20.67 -3.88 -16.88
C SER A 550 -19.37 -3.54 -17.63
N ILE A 551 -19.28 -3.89 -18.91
CA ILE A 551 -18.09 -3.55 -19.70
C ILE A 551 -17.93 -2.03 -19.89
N LEU A 552 -19.02 -1.26 -19.89
CA LEU A 552 -18.99 0.20 -19.92
C LEU A 552 -18.43 0.79 -18.61
N HIS A 553 -18.74 0.17 -17.47
CA HIS A 553 -18.16 0.52 -16.17
C HIS A 553 -16.63 0.37 -16.21
N ILE A 554 -16.13 -0.75 -16.74
CA ILE A 554 -14.69 -1.00 -16.89
C ILE A 554 -14.06 0.01 -17.84
N ALA A 555 -14.69 0.30 -18.97
CA ALA A 555 -14.23 1.34 -19.88
C ALA A 555 -14.13 2.71 -19.18
N GLY A 556 -15.13 3.08 -18.37
CA GLY A 556 -15.15 4.33 -17.58
C GLY A 556 -14.03 4.41 -16.54
N ARG A 557 -13.83 3.35 -15.75
CA ARG A 557 -12.81 3.29 -14.70
C ARG A 557 -11.39 3.38 -15.24
N TRP A 558 -11.08 2.59 -16.27
CA TRP A 558 -9.71 2.50 -16.82
C TRP A 558 -9.47 3.36 -18.05
N GLY A 559 -10.47 4.14 -18.51
CA GLY A 559 -10.33 5.06 -19.64
C GLY A 559 -10.15 4.37 -21.00
N ILE A 560 -10.74 3.19 -21.19
CA ILE A 560 -10.56 2.37 -22.39
C ILE A 560 -11.64 2.73 -23.43
N ALA A 561 -11.43 3.84 -24.12
CA ALA A 561 -12.35 4.35 -25.15
C ALA A 561 -12.71 3.34 -26.28
N PRO A 562 -11.79 2.48 -26.78
CA PRO A 562 -12.11 1.49 -27.81
C PRO A 562 -13.21 0.49 -27.42
N LEU A 563 -13.38 0.20 -26.13
CA LEU A 563 -14.45 -0.69 -25.67
C LEU A 563 -15.84 -0.07 -25.89
N VAL A 564 -15.97 1.25 -25.74
CA VAL A 564 -17.22 1.96 -26.02
C VAL A 564 -17.53 1.92 -27.53
N ASP A 565 -16.50 2.05 -28.36
CA ASP A 565 -16.64 1.95 -29.82
C ASP A 565 -17.06 0.55 -30.27
N TYR A 566 -16.44 -0.48 -29.71
CA TYR A 566 -16.80 -1.88 -29.96
C TYR A 566 -18.28 -2.15 -29.64
N ILE A 567 -18.74 -1.75 -28.46
CA ILE A 567 -20.14 -1.92 -28.03
C ILE A 567 -21.10 -1.17 -28.96
N THR A 568 -20.71 0.02 -29.42
CA THR A 568 -21.49 0.82 -30.38
C THR A 568 -21.59 0.13 -31.74
N ALA A 569 -20.48 -0.43 -32.24
CA ALA A 569 -20.45 -1.15 -33.52
C ALA A 569 -21.29 -2.44 -33.49
N CYS A 570 -21.24 -3.19 -32.38
CA CYS A 570 -22.10 -4.37 -32.18
C CYS A 570 -23.60 -4.03 -32.27
N ASN A 571 -24.00 -2.82 -31.87
CA ASN A 571 -25.38 -2.37 -31.91
C ASN A 571 -25.85 -1.93 -33.31
N GLN A 572 -24.93 -1.47 -34.18
CA GLN A 572 -25.25 -0.98 -35.53
C GLN A 572 -25.34 -2.10 -36.59
N ASN A 573 -24.63 -3.21 -36.40
CA ASN A 573 -24.50 -4.28 -37.40
C ASN A 573 -25.64 -5.33 -37.37
N TYR A 574 -26.59 -5.25 -36.44
CA TYR A 574 -27.76 -6.15 -36.37
C TYR A 574 -29.10 -5.40 -36.23
N PRO A 575 -29.52 -4.59 -37.22
CA PRO A 575 -30.89 -4.12 -37.29
C PRO A 575 -31.76 -5.19 -37.95
N GLU A 576 -32.67 -5.77 -37.17
CA GLU A 576 -33.83 -6.52 -37.65
C GLU A 576 -33.54 -7.78 -38.49
N GLU A 577 -33.45 -8.96 -37.86
CA GLU A 577 -34.26 -10.15 -38.22
C GLU A 577 -33.89 -11.41 -37.38
N THR A 578 -34.95 -12.09 -36.93
CA THR A 578 -35.02 -13.44 -36.33
C THR A 578 -34.77 -13.63 -34.82
N ASP A 579 -35.84 -14.08 -34.16
CA ASP A 579 -35.96 -14.47 -32.76
C ASP A 579 -34.99 -15.61 -32.37
N ALA A 580 -34.03 -15.33 -31.47
CA ALA A 580 -33.53 -16.21 -30.39
C ALA A 580 -32.21 -15.73 -29.73
N LYS A 581 -31.54 -14.69 -30.24
CA LYS A 581 -30.39 -14.06 -29.54
C LYS A 581 -30.55 -12.54 -29.51
N ARG A 582 -31.45 -12.06 -28.64
CA ARG A 582 -31.50 -10.63 -28.30
C ARG A 582 -30.21 -10.27 -27.56
N ILE A 583 -29.30 -9.56 -28.22
CA ILE A 583 -28.53 -8.53 -27.51
C ILE A 583 -29.60 -7.53 -27.07
N SER A 584 -30.10 -7.67 -25.85
CA SER A 584 -30.97 -6.65 -25.26
C SER A 584 -30.29 -5.30 -25.42
N SER A 585 -31.05 -4.29 -25.87
CA SER A 585 -30.59 -2.89 -25.98
C SER A 585 -29.62 -2.58 -24.85
N ILE A 586 -28.34 -2.34 -25.19
CA ILE A 586 -27.32 -2.07 -24.19
C ILE A 586 -27.76 -0.82 -23.42
N ASP A 587 -28.04 -1.00 -22.14
CA ASP A 587 -28.38 0.10 -21.26
C ASP A 587 -27.10 0.87 -20.92
N VAL A 588 -26.90 2.00 -21.61
CA VAL A 588 -25.77 2.92 -21.37
C VAL A 588 -25.81 3.48 -19.95
N ASN A 589 -26.99 3.49 -19.32
CA ASN A 589 -27.25 3.95 -17.96
C ASN A 589 -27.38 2.77 -16.98
N CYS A 590 -26.89 1.57 -17.34
CA CYS A 590 -26.82 0.44 -16.41
C CYS A 590 -26.09 0.84 -15.12
N VAL A 591 -26.42 0.18 -14.02
CA VAL A 591 -25.80 0.44 -12.72
C VAL A 591 -25.07 -0.80 -12.20
N ASP A 592 -23.99 -0.57 -11.46
CA ASP A 592 -23.28 -1.63 -10.74
C ASP A 592 -23.93 -1.94 -9.36
N SER A 593 -23.29 -2.78 -8.55
CA SER A 593 -23.81 -3.14 -7.21
C SER A 593 -23.84 -1.97 -6.20
N HIS A 594 -23.15 -0.86 -6.48
CA HIS A 594 -23.23 0.37 -5.69
C HIS A 594 -24.18 1.40 -6.31
N ASN A 595 -24.96 1.00 -7.31
CA ASN A 595 -25.88 1.86 -8.05
C ASN A 595 -25.17 2.99 -8.82
N ALA A 596 -23.87 2.84 -9.12
CA ALA A 596 -23.10 3.81 -9.91
C ALA A 596 -23.25 3.51 -11.40
N THR A 597 -23.26 4.56 -12.24
CA THR A 597 -23.35 4.41 -13.72
C THR A 597 -21.97 4.45 -14.40
N PRO A 598 -21.82 3.99 -15.67
CA PRO A 598 -20.56 4.06 -16.39
C PRO A 598 -20.01 5.48 -16.52
N ILE A 599 -20.89 6.47 -16.76
CA ILE A 599 -20.51 7.87 -16.88
C ILE A 599 -20.11 8.47 -15.53
N GLU A 600 -20.77 8.08 -14.44
CA GLU A 600 -20.34 8.46 -13.08
C GLU A 600 -18.94 7.95 -12.77
N MET A 601 -18.66 6.69 -13.12
CA MET A 601 -17.34 6.12 -12.93
C MET A 601 -16.28 6.79 -13.82
N ALA A 602 -16.61 7.08 -15.07
CA ALA A 602 -15.74 7.83 -15.96
C ALA A 602 -15.45 9.24 -15.41
N ALA A 603 -16.44 9.93 -14.84
CA ALA A 603 -16.28 11.24 -14.21
C ALA A 603 -15.40 11.18 -12.95
N LYS A 604 -15.58 10.14 -12.13
CA LYS A 604 -14.78 9.90 -10.92
C LYS A 604 -13.30 9.67 -11.23
N TRP A 605 -13.00 8.93 -12.30
CA TRP A 605 -11.62 8.59 -12.69
C TRP A 605 -10.99 9.54 -13.70
N GLY A 606 -11.76 10.45 -14.28
CA GLY A 606 -11.24 11.47 -15.20
C GLY A 606 -11.16 11.06 -16.66
N SER A 607 -11.97 10.09 -17.09
CA SER A 607 -11.87 9.47 -18.41
C SER A 607 -12.59 10.29 -19.50
N ILE A 608 -12.06 11.47 -19.84
CA ILE A 608 -12.68 12.47 -20.75
C ILE A 608 -13.14 11.88 -22.09
N SER A 609 -12.30 11.05 -22.73
CA SER A 609 -12.64 10.41 -24.01
C SER A 609 -13.83 9.46 -23.88
N VAL A 610 -13.91 8.71 -22.79
CA VAL A 610 -15.01 7.79 -22.49
C VAL A 610 -16.28 8.57 -22.16
N ILE A 611 -16.20 9.63 -21.35
CA ILE A 611 -17.34 10.51 -21.04
C ILE A 611 -17.95 11.07 -22.33
N SER A 612 -17.11 11.60 -23.22
CA SER A 612 -17.57 12.15 -24.50
C SER A 612 -18.32 11.11 -25.34
N LYS A 613 -17.79 9.88 -25.43
CA LYS A 613 -18.44 8.79 -26.18
C LYS A 613 -19.74 8.34 -25.52
N LEU A 614 -19.77 8.19 -24.19
CA LEU A 614 -20.99 7.83 -23.45
C LEU A 614 -22.10 8.88 -23.61
N LEU A 615 -21.75 10.17 -23.60
CA LEU A 615 -22.70 11.27 -23.85
C LEU A 615 -23.26 11.24 -25.27
N CYS A 616 -22.43 10.89 -26.28
CA CYS A 616 -22.91 10.66 -27.64
C CYS A 616 -23.90 9.49 -27.75
N LEU A 617 -23.76 8.48 -26.88
CA LEU A 617 -24.65 7.32 -26.81
C LEU A 617 -25.92 7.56 -25.97
N GLY A 618 -26.10 8.77 -25.43
CA GLY A 618 -27.29 9.13 -24.65
C GLY A 618 -27.19 8.81 -23.15
N ALA A 619 -25.97 8.71 -22.59
CA ALA A 619 -25.80 8.61 -21.15
C ALA A 619 -26.46 9.79 -20.42
N GLU A 620 -27.24 9.48 -19.39
CA GLU A 620 -27.93 10.46 -18.57
C GLU A 620 -26.97 11.07 -17.54
N ILE A 621 -27.05 12.40 -17.39
CA ILE A 621 -26.30 13.11 -16.36
C ILE A 621 -27.24 13.33 -15.18
N ASN A 622 -26.97 12.64 -14.07
CA ASN A 622 -27.65 12.85 -12.81
C ASN A 622 -26.76 13.60 -11.80
N GLU A 623 -27.30 13.90 -10.63
CA GLU A 623 -26.60 14.61 -9.56
C GLU A 623 -25.31 13.90 -9.10
N TYR A 624 -25.28 12.56 -9.13
CA TYR A 624 -24.13 11.75 -8.72
C TYR A 624 -22.96 11.87 -9.71
N VAL A 625 -23.24 11.90 -11.02
CA VAL A 625 -22.21 12.13 -12.06
C VAL A 625 -21.51 13.48 -11.86
N VAL A 626 -22.29 14.53 -11.62
CA VAL A 626 -21.76 15.89 -11.42
C VAL A 626 -21.01 15.97 -10.08
N ALA A 627 -21.52 15.32 -9.03
CA ALA A 627 -20.83 15.23 -7.75
C ALA A 627 -19.52 14.42 -7.83
N ALA A 628 -19.46 13.37 -8.67
CA ALA A 628 -18.24 12.60 -8.92
C ALA A 628 -17.18 13.45 -9.63
N ALA A 629 -17.58 14.22 -10.66
CA ALA A 629 -16.72 15.21 -11.29
C ALA A 629 -16.23 16.26 -10.28
N ALA A 630 -17.12 16.74 -9.40
CA ALA A 630 -16.78 17.71 -8.36
C ALA A 630 -15.78 17.20 -7.32
N LYS A 631 -15.77 15.90 -7.03
CA LYS A 631 -14.83 15.25 -6.08
C LYS A 631 -13.50 14.82 -6.75
N ASN A 632 -13.41 14.85 -8.07
CA ASN A 632 -12.24 14.38 -8.80
C ASN A 632 -11.05 15.32 -8.56
N ASN A 633 -9.96 14.78 -7.97
CA ASN A 633 -8.74 15.53 -7.63
C ASN A 633 -7.68 15.56 -8.76
N ARG A 634 -7.89 14.84 -9.86
CA ARG A 634 -6.95 14.72 -10.99
C ARG A 634 -7.24 15.77 -12.08
N ASN A 635 -8.38 15.63 -12.74
CA ASN A 635 -8.81 16.48 -13.86
C ASN A 635 -10.31 16.85 -13.76
N GLY A 636 -10.81 17.00 -12.53
CA GLY A 636 -12.20 17.35 -12.26
C GLY A 636 -12.67 18.65 -12.93
N GLU A 637 -11.77 19.62 -13.13
CA GLU A 637 -12.08 20.86 -13.87
C GLU A 637 -12.41 20.59 -15.34
N GLU A 638 -11.58 19.81 -16.04
CA GLU A 638 -11.79 19.43 -17.43
C GLU A 638 -13.07 18.62 -17.61
N VAL A 639 -13.30 17.66 -16.70
CA VAL A 639 -14.53 16.85 -16.67
C VAL A 639 -15.75 17.73 -16.42
N MET A 640 -15.72 18.60 -15.42
CA MET A 640 -16.84 19.51 -15.11
C MET A 640 -17.11 20.47 -16.26
N THR A 641 -16.06 20.99 -16.90
CA THR A 641 -16.17 21.84 -18.10
C THR A 641 -16.87 21.10 -19.23
N LEU A 642 -16.44 19.87 -19.53
CA LEU A 642 -17.06 19.03 -20.57
C LEU A 642 -18.55 18.79 -20.30
N LEU A 643 -18.92 18.44 -19.06
CA LEU A 643 -20.31 18.18 -18.69
C LEU A 643 -21.18 19.44 -18.84
N LEU A 644 -20.67 20.59 -18.38
CA LEU A 644 -21.37 21.87 -18.49
C LEU A 644 -21.46 22.38 -19.93
N ASP A 645 -20.46 22.13 -20.77
CA ASP A 645 -20.45 22.56 -22.18
C ASP A 645 -21.39 21.72 -23.05
N GLN A 646 -21.42 20.40 -22.86
CA GLN A 646 -22.22 19.52 -23.72
C GLN A 646 -23.69 19.41 -23.31
N ARG A 647 -23.99 19.54 -22.01
CA ARG A 647 -25.32 19.29 -21.43
C ARG A 647 -25.64 20.20 -20.23
N GLY A 648 -25.04 21.40 -20.17
CA GLY A 648 -25.23 22.35 -19.06
C GLY A 648 -26.69 22.66 -18.73
N ASP A 649 -27.56 22.73 -19.74
CA ASP A 649 -28.99 23.02 -19.61
C ASP A 649 -29.77 21.92 -18.84
N GLN A 650 -29.23 20.70 -18.78
CA GLN A 650 -29.85 19.56 -18.09
C GLN A 650 -29.34 19.39 -16.65
N ILE A 651 -28.25 20.06 -16.30
CA ILE A 651 -27.61 19.94 -14.99
C ILE A 651 -28.20 20.99 -14.07
N THR A 652 -28.73 20.61 -12.91
CA THR A 652 -29.09 21.55 -11.83
C THR A 652 -28.02 21.49 -10.76
N ILE A 653 -27.42 22.63 -10.39
CA ILE A 653 -26.41 22.67 -9.33
C ILE A 653 -27.09 22.65 -7.96
N THR A 654 -27.05 21.50 -7.30
CA THR A 654 -27.62 21.29 -5.97
C THR A 654 -26.63 21.59 -4.85
N GLU A 655 -27.13 21.70 -3.62
CA GLU A 655 -26.29 21.84 -2.43
C GLU A 655 -25.33 20.65 -2.23
N TYR A 656 -25.72 19.43 -2.62
CA TYR A 656 -24.85 18.25 -2.53
C TYR A 656 -23.64 18.37 -3.46
N ILE A 657 -23.83 18.84 -4.69
CA ILE A 657 -22.74 19.10 -5.65
C ILE A 657 -21.80 20.18 -5.13
N VAL A 658 -22.34 21.27 -4.57
CA VAL A 658 -21.51 22.34 -4.01
C VAL A 658 -20.74 21.86 -2.78
N LYS A 659 -21.34 21.02 -1.92
CA LYS A 659 -20.61 20.36 -0.81
C LYS A 659 -19.54 19.39 -1.31
N ALA A 660 -19.78 18.68 -2.41
CA ALA A 660 -18.83 17.80 -3.04
C ALA A 660 -17.61 18.59 -3.56
N ALA A 661 -17.84 19.71 -4.25
CA ALA A 661 -16.80 20.64 -4.68
C ALA A 661 -16.07 21.28 -3.49
N ALA A 662 -16.79 21.62 -2.41
CA ALA A 662 -16.16 22.18 -1.21
C ALA A 662 -15.21 21.17 -0.55
N ARG A 663 -15.58 19.89 -0.50
CA ARG A 663 -14.69 18.84 0.03
C ARG A 663 -13.47 18.56 -0.86
N ASN A 664 -13.47 19.04 -2.10
CA ASN A 664 -12.34 18.87 -3.00
C ASN A 664 -11.18 19.78 -2.55
N SER A 665 -9.96 19.23 -2.63
CA SER A 665 -8.74 19.95 -2.29
C SER A 665 -8.30 20.98 -3.36
N LYS A 666 -8.89 20.90 -4.55
CA LYS A 666 -8.67 21.74 -5.73
C LYS A 666 -9.77 22.80 -5.83
N THR A 667 -9.36 24.06 -5.93
CA THR A 667 -10.23 25.24 -5.96
C THR A 667 -10.94 25.44 -7.29
N GLU A 668 -10.37 24.87 -8.35
CA GLU A 668 -10.69 25.09 -9.75
C GLU A 668 -12.16 24.73 -10.03
N VAL A 669 -12.63 23.58 -9.53
CA VAL A 669 -14.02 23.16 -9.72
C VAL A 669 -15.00 24.07 -8.97
N MET A 670 -14.68 24.48 -7.74
CA MET A 670 -15.54 25.42 -6.99
C MET A 670 -15.59 26.79 -7.68
N ALA A 671 -14.44 27.30 -8.14
CA ALA A 671 -14.38 28.56 -8.89
C ALA A 671 -15.21 28.50 -10.16
N LEU A 672 -15.07 27.42 -10.93
CA LEU A 672 -15.80 27.19 -12.18
C LEU A 672 -17.32 27.13 -11.96
N LEU A 673 -17.78 26.43 -10.92
CA LEU A 673 -19.21 26.40 -10.56
C LEU A 673 -19.73 27.78 -10.16
N LEU A 674 -18.98 28.52 -9.34
CA LEU A 674 -19.35 29.86 -8.89
C LEU A 674 -19.28 30.91 -10.01
N ASP A 675 -18.48 30.69 -11.06
CA ASP A 675 -18.36 31.58 -12.21
C ASP A 675 -19.42 31.31 -13.27
N ARG A 676 -19.68 30.04 -13.59
CA ARG A 676 -20.61 29.67 -14.67
C ARG A 676 -22.07 29.54 -14.23
N ARG A 677 -22.33 29.23 -12.95
CA ARG A 677 -23.68 28.93 -12.43
C ARG A 677 -23.99 29.73 -11.16
N ARG A 678 -23.43 30.93 -11.04
CA ARG A 678 -23.56 31.80 -9.87
C ARG A 678 -25.00 31.98 -9.41
N ASP A 679 -25.90 32.24 -10.35
CA ASP A 679 -27.29 32.61 -10.07
C ASP A 679 -28.13 31.43 -9.52
N GLU A 680 -27.63 30.20 -9.66
CA GLU A 680 -28.28 28.98 -9.15
C GLU A 680 -27.75 28.55 -7.77
N ILE A 681 -26.58 29.05 -7.36
CA ILE A 681 -25.91 28.61 -6.15
C ILE A 681 -26.28 29.52 -4.97
N THR A 682 -27.08 29.00 -4.05
CA THR A 682 -27.30 29.63 -2.74
C THR A 682 -26.28 29.12 -1.73
N ILE A 683 -25.42 30.00 -1.20
CA ILE A 683 -24.42 29.63 -0.20
C ILE A 683 -25.09 29.47 1.17
N THR A 684 -25.33 28.22 1.59
CA THR A 684 -25.98 27.89 2.87
C THR A 684 -24.98 27.78 4.03
N LYS A 685 -25.46 27.88 5.28
CA LYS A 685 -24.67 27.57 6.50
C LYS A 685 -24.01 26.19 6.42
N SER A 686 -24.67 25.20 5.84
CA SER A 686 -24.16 23.83 5.76
C SER A 686 -23.03 23.69 4.72
N ILE A 687 -23.06 24.43 3.61
CA ILE A 687 -21.93 24.54 2.67
C ILE A 687 -20.72 25.16 3.37
N VAL A 688 -20.91 26.29 4.05
CA VAL A 688 -19.83 26.98 4.76
C VAL A 688 -19.26 26.11 5.88
N LYS A 689 -20.08 25.39 6.64
CA LYS A 689 -19.62 24.42 7.65
C LYS A 689 -18.83 23.27 7.03
N THR A 690 -19.28 22.75 5.88
CA THR A 690 -18.56 21.69 5.16
C THR A 690 -17.19 22.20 4.70
N ALA A 691 -17.16 23.42 4.18
CA ALA A 691 -15.91 24.03 3.73
C ALA A 691 -14.97 24.33 4.90
N ALA A 692 -15.51 24.83 6.00
CA ALA A 692 -14.78 25.06 7.24
C ALA A 692 -14.10 23.78 7.74
N ARG A 693 -14.75 22.61 7.60
CA ARG A 693 -14.23 21.33 8.10
C ARG A 693 -13.24 20.65 7.16
N HIS A 694 -13.46 20.72 5.85
CA HIS A 694 -12.80 19.84 4.88
C HIS A 694 -12.01 20.57 3.79
N SER A 695 -12.24 21.86 3.59
CA SER A 695 -11.59 22.61 2.50
C SER A 695 -10.29 23.27 2.91
N LYS A 696 -9.55 23.74 1.90
CA LYS A 696 -8.46 24.70 2.06
C LYS A 696 -8.96 26.14 2.19
N LYS A 697 -8.05 27.05 2.56
CA LYS A 697 -8.29 28.48 2.72
C LYS A 697 -8.94 29.11 1.50
N GLU A 698 -8.51 28.73 0.30
CA GLU A 698 -8.92 29.35 -0.96
C GLU A 698 -10.41 29.09 -1.27
N VAL A 699 -10.90 27.87 -1.06
CA VAL A 699 -12.33 27.54 -1.23
C VAL A 699 -13.17 28.32 -0.22
N MET A 700 -12.72 28.40 1.04
CA MET A 700 -13.38 29.22 2.05
C MET A 700 -13.37 30.71 1.66
N ALA A 701 -12.25 31.23 1.15
CA ALA A 701 -12.13 32.61 0.70
C ALA A 701 -13.09 32.91 -0.46
N LEU A 702 -13.18 32.03 -1.46
CA LEU A 702 -14.13 32.14 -2.56
C LEU A 702 -15.58 32.18 -2.08
N LEU A 703 -15.95 31.31 -1.13
CA LEU A 703 -17.29 31.29 -0.55
C LEU A 703 -17.59 32.58 0.24
N LEU A 704 -16.64 33.09 1.02
CA LEU A 704 -16.79 34.35 1.75
C LEU A 704 -16.87 35.57 0.81
N ASP A 705 -16.01 35.63 -0.21
CA ASP A 705 -15.97 36.72 -1.20
C ASP A 705 -17.25 36.78 -2.04
N ARG A 706 -17.83 35.62 -2.37
CA ARG A 706 -19.04 35.52 -3.20
C ARG A 706 -20.34 35.56 -2.39
N GLY A 707 -20.34 35.11 -1.14
CA GLY A 707 -21.50 35.11 -0.25
C GLY A 707 -21.73 36.41 0.55
N GLY A 708 -20.71 37.28 0.61
CA GLY A 708 -20.81 38.60 1.25
C GLY A 708 -21.30 38.56 2.69
N ASP A 709 -21.99 39.63 3.12
CA ASP A 709 -22.50 39.81 4.50
C ASP A 709 -23.64 38.84 4.89
N GLN A 710 -24.10 37.98 3.97
CA GLN A 710 -25.18 37.02 4.26
C GLN A 710 -24.71 35.79 5.05
N ILE A 711 -23.39 35.55 5.10
CA ILE A 711 -22.82 34.41 5.82
C ILE A 711 -22.60 34.80 7.29
N ILE A 712 -23.48 34.31 8.17
CA ILE A 712 -23.30 34.41 9.61
C ILE A 712 -22.40 33.26 10.08
N ILE A 713 -21.21 33.59 10.60
CA ILE A 713 -20.31 32.58 11.17
C ILE A 713 -20.80 32.18 12.57
N THR A 714 -21.49 31.05 12.64
CA THR A 714 -21.98 30.47 13.91
C THR A 714 -20.89 29.67 14.62
N GLU A 715 -21.08 29.39 15.92
CA GLU A 715 -20.20 28.52 16.71
C GLU A 715 -19.93 27.15 16.05
N ASP A 716 -20.94 26.54 15.41
CA ASP A 716 -20.76 25.27 14.68
C ASP A 716 -19.75 25.33 13.52
N ILE A 717 -19.64 26.49 12.87
CA ILE A 717 -18.70 26.73 11.78
C ILE A 717 -17.31 26.94 12.36
N ALA A 718 -17.20 27.68 13.47
CA ALA A 718 -15.94 27.85 14.18
C ALA A 718 -15.42 26.52 14.77
N LYS A 719 -16.29 25.68 15.33
CA LYS A 719 -15.95 24.30 15.75
C LYS A 719 -15.48 23.45 14.57
N ALA A 720 -16.20 23.53 13.44
CA ALA A 720 -15.81 22.82 12.22
C ALA A 720 -14.43 23.26 11.69
N ALA A 721 -14.14 24.56 11.72
CA ALA A 721 -12.83 25.11 11.38
C ALA A 721 -11.75 24.73 12.39
N ALA A 722 -12.09 24.62 13.68
CA ALA A 722 -11.16 24.18 14.72
C ALA A 722 -10.75 22.69 14.57
N ILE A 723 -11.63 21.88 13.99
CA ILE A 723 -11.38 20.46 13.66
C ILE A 723 -10.68 20.30 12.28
N ASN A 724 -10.58 21.38 11.49
CA ASN A 724 -9.87 21.31 10.22
C ASN A 724 -8.37 21.16 10.45
N TYR A 725 -7.71 20.34 9.63
CA TYR A 725 -6.27 20.13 9.66
C TYR A 725 -5.48 21.35 9.17
N ASN A 726 -6.12 22.31 8.48
CA ASN A 726 -5.49 23.53 8.00
C ASN A 726 -5.88 24.76 8.87
N LYS A 727 -4.91 25.31 9.62
CA LYS A 727 -5.08 26.52 10.44
C LYS A 727 -5.49 27.76 9.65
N GLU A 728 -5.19 27.81 8.37
CA GLU A 728 -5.43 28.98 7.52
C GLU A 728 -6.91 29.27 7.34
N VAL A 729 -7.77 28.24 7.39
CA VAL A 729 -9.23 28.42 7.35
C VAL A 729 -9.70 29.14 8.61
N MET A 730 -9.22 28.72 9.78
CA MET A 730 -9.53 29.38 11.05
C MET A 730 -8.96 30.81 11.11
N ALA A 731 -7.73 31.00 10.61
CA ALA A 731 -7.12 32.32 10.52
C ALA A 731 -7.92 33.26 9.59
N LEU A 732 -8.34 32.78 8.42
CA LEU A 732 -9.17 33.54 7.48
C LEU A 732 -10.51 33.94 8.10
N LEU A 733 -11.16 33.02 8.83
CA LEU A 733 -12.40 33.32 9.55
C LEU A 733 -12.20 34.40 10.60
N PHE A 734 -11.08 34.39 11.33
CA PHE A 734 -10.76 35.47 12.26
C PHE A 734 -10.46 36.80 11.56
N ASP A 735 -9.69 36.77 10.46
CA ASP A 735 -9.29 37.98 9.74
C ASP A 735 -10.49 38.69 9.10
N ARG A 736 -11.45 37.94 8.55
CA ARG A 736 -12.61 38.49 7.83
C ARG A 736 -13.86 38.61 8.69
N CYS A 737 -14.08 37.68 9.61
CA CYS A 737 -15.31 37.55 10.39
C CYS A 737 -15.09 37.54 11.91
N GLY A 738 -13.91 37.93 12.41
CA GLY A 738 -13.57 37.86 13.83
C GLY A 738 -14.54 38.57 14.77
N HIS A 739 -15.19 39.65 14.31
CA HIS A 739 -16.23 40.36 15.07
C HIS A 739 -17.50 39.55 15.33
N GLN A 740 -17.72 38.45 14.59
CA GLN A 740 -18.88 37.56 14.73
C GLN A 740 -18.57 36.30 15.55
N ILE A 741 -17.29 36.03 15.85
CA ILE A 741 -16.85 34.76 16.44
C ILE A 741 -16.55 34.97 17.93
N THR A 742 -17.41 34.43 18.79
CA THR A 742 -17.13 34.30 20.22
C THR A 742 -16.38 32.99 20.46
N ILE A 743 -15.17 33.05 21.03
CA ILE A 743 -14.42 31.84 21.40
C ILE A 743 -15.02 31.22 22.66
N THR A 744 -15.59 30.02 22.52
CA THR A 744 -16.17 29.24 23.61
C THR A 744 -15.24 28.09 24.01
N ASN A 745 -15.43 27.54 25.22
CA ASN A 745 -14.70 26.36 25.67
C ASN A 745 -14.85 25.18 24.71
N ASP A 746 -16.02 25.01 24.08
CA ASP A 746 -16.24 23.92 23.14
C ASP A 746 -15.43 24.07 21.84
N ILE A 747 -15.16 25.30 21.37
CA ILE A 747 -14.27 25.54 20.21
C ILE A 747 -12.84 25.14 20.57
N VAL A 748 -12.38 25.54 21.76
CA VAL A 748 -11.04 25.21 22.26
C VAL A 748 -10.89 23.71 22.51
N LYS A 749 -11.92 23.06 23.07
CA LYS A 749 -11.98 21.60 23.24
C LYS A 749 -11.96 20.87 21.89
N ALA A 750 -12.73 21.35 20.90
CA ALA A 750 -12.72 20.78 19.56
C ALA A 750 -11.34 20.88 18.91
N ALA A 751 -10.63 21.99 19.13
CA ALA A 751 -9.22 22.10 18.73
C ALA A 751 -8.35 21.10 19.52
N ALA A 752 -8.47 21.02 20.85
CA ALA A 752 -7.67 20.13 21.70
C ALA A 752 -7.80 18.64 21.34
N GLY A 753 -9.00 18.20 20.92
CA GLY A 753 -9.29 16.80 20.60
C GLY A 753 -8.99 16.40 19.16
N ASN A 754 -8.60 17.34 18.30
CA ASN A 754 -8.31 17.04 16.91
C ASN A 754 -6.88 16.52 16.72
N TYR A 755 -6.70 15.51 15.87
CA TYR A 755 -5.47 14.72 15.79
C TYR A 755 -4.24 15.52 15.29
N HIS A 756 -4.45 16.58 14.50
CA HIS A 756 -3.39 17.42 13.91
C HIS A 756 -3.70 18.93 14.03
N SER A 757 -3.99 19.41 15.24
CA SER A 757 -4.49 20.77 15.48
C SER A 757 -3.59 21.63 16.36
N LYS A 758 -2.33 21.26 16.60
CA LYS A 758 -1.39 22.08 17.39
C LYS A 758 -1.40 23.53 16.91
N GLU A 759 -1.38 23.72 15.60
CA GLU A 759 -1.27 25.05 15.01
C GLU A 759 -2.57 25.85 15.11
N VAL A 760 -3.72 25.18 15.05
CA VAL A 760 -5.04 25.78 15.32
C VAL A 760 -5.12 26.22 16.79
N MET A 761 -4.67 25.37 17.71
CA MET A 761 -4.60 25.70 19.13
C MET A 761 -3.64 26.88 19.38
N ALA A 762 -2.47 26.89 18.75
CA ALA A 762 -1.52 28.00 18.84
C ALA A 762 -2.10 29.31 18.30
N LEU A 763 -2.88 29.27 17.22
CA LEU A 763 -3.59 30.42 16.67
C LEU A 763 -4.66 30.95 17.65
N LEU A 764 -5.44 30.05 18.25
CA LEU A 764 -6.48 30.38 19.24
C LEU A 764 -5.89 31.08 20.46
N LEU A 765 -4.88 30.46 21.08
CA LEU A 765 -4.21 31.01 22.25
C LEU A 765 -3.43 32.29 21.91
N GLY A 766 -2.79 32.37 20.74
CA GLY A 766 -2.03 33.55 20.33
C GLY A 766 -2.88 34.79 20.06
N ARG A 767 -4.13 34.63 19.59
CA ARG A 767 -5.03 35.77 19.31
C ARG A 767 -6.02 36.08 20.43
N TYR A 768 -6.42 35.07 21.20
CA TYR A 768 -7.49 35.17 22.21
C TYR A 768 -7.10 34.55 23.56
N GLY A 769 -5.82 34.31 23.83
CA GLY A 769 -5.34 33.66 25.06
C GLY A 769 -5.86 34.32 26.34
N ASP A 770 -5.94 35.65 26.38
CA ASP A 770 -6.48 36.41 27.53
C ASP A 770 -7.99 36.14 27.80
N GLN A 771 -8.72 35.60 26.82
CA GLN A 771 -10.15 35.30 26.88
C GLN A 771 -10.45 33.81 27.07
N ILE A 772 -9.43 32.94 26.96
CA ILE A 772 -9.60 31.48 27.03
C ILE A 772 -9.28 31.03 28.45
N ALA A 773 -10.27 30.49 29.16
CA ALA A 773 -10.06 29.80 30.43
C ALA A 773 -9.68 28.34 30.16
N ILE A 774 -8.49 27.92 30.59
CA ILE A 774 -8.06 26.52 30.48
C ILE A 774 -8.78 25.69 31.55
N THR A 775 -9.69 24.81 31.12
CA THR A 775 -10.45 23.92 31.99
C THR A 775 -9.83 22.52 32.03
N GLU A 776 -10.16 21.76 33.07
CA GLU A 776 -9.81 20.33 33.17
C GLU A 776 -10.25 19.54 31.93
N ASP A 777 -11.46 19.80 31.42
CA ASP A 777 -11.99 19.12 30.23
C ASP A 777 -11.14 19.36 28.96
N ILE A 778 -10.57 20.57 28.79
CA ILE A 778 -9.63 20.87 27.69
C ILE A 778 -8.32 20.10 27.88
N LEU A 779 -7.79 20.06 29.12
CA LEU A 779 -6.56 19.35 29.44
C LEU A 779 -6.71 17.83 29.28
N THR A 780 -7.80 17.25 29.76
CA THR A 780 -8.13 15.83 29.59
C THR A 780 -8.34 15.47 28.12
N THR A 781 -8.99 16.35 27.34
CA THR A 781 -9.14 16.17 25.89
C THR A 781 -7.77 16.21 25.19
N ALA A 782 -6.88 17.12 25.57
CA ALA A 782 -5.52 17.17 25.03
C ALA A 782 -4.68 15.95 25.48
N ALA A 783 -4.86 15.48 26.72
CA ALA A 783 -4.16 14.34 27.28
C ALA A 783 -4.58 13.00 26.63
N THR A 784 -5.84 12.86 26.23
CA THR A 784 -6.36 11.68 25.49
C THR A 784 -6.05 11.70 23.99
N ASN A 785 -5.61 12.84 23.46
CA ASN A 785 -5.35 13.00 22.02
C ASN A 785 -4.10 12.20 21.60
N GLY A 786 -4.32 11.08 20.89
CA GLY A 786 -3.25 10.21 20.38
C GLY A 786 -2.48 10.74 19.16
N GLY A 787 -2.75 11.96 18.72
CA GLY A 787 -2.06 12.65 17.61
C GLY A 787 -1.04 13.65 18.15
N GLU A 788 -1.38 14.93 18.13
CA GLU A 788 -0.53 16.02 18.63
C GLU A 788 -0.79 16.41 20.11
N GLY A 789 -1.41 15.54 20.90
CA GLY A 789 -1.78 15.82 22.30
C GLY A 789 -0.61 16.30 23.18
N ASN A 790 0.57 15.69 23.06
CA ASN A 790 1.79 16.11 23.77
C ASN A 790 2.22 17.54 23.41
N LYS A 791 2.12 17.93 22.14
CA LYS A 791 2.46 19.27 21.66
C LYS A 791 1.42 20.29 22.11
N ILE A 792 0.13 19.92 22.09
CA ILE A 792 -0.96 20.76 22.61
C ILE A 792 -0.77 20.99 24.11
N MET A 793 -0.52 19.93 24.88
CA MET A 793 -0.22 20.04 26.31
C MET A 793 1.01 20.93 26.56
N THR A 794 2.08 20.78 25.78
CA THR A 794 3.27 21.65 25.88
C THR A 794 2.91 23.12 25.63
N LEU A 795 2.15 23.41 24.58
CA LEU A 795 1.69 24.78 24.30
C LEU A 795 0.82 25.36 25.43
N LEU A 796 -0.07 24.55 26.00
CA LEU A 796 -0.93 24.96 27.11
C LEU A 796 -0.09 25.31 28.35
N PHE A 797 0.93 24.50 28.68
CA PHE A 797 1.86 24.83 29.77
C PHE A 797 2.70 26.08 29.47
N ASP A 798 3.22 26.22 28.25
CA ASP A 798 4.09 27.34 27.89
C ASP A 798 3.34 28.68 27.90
N GLN A 799 2.04 28.69 27.55
CA GLN A 799 1.26 29.93 27.43
C GLN A 799 0.30 30.18 28.60
N CYS A 800 -0.10 29.14 29.33
CA CYS A 800 -1.11 29.22 30.40
C CYS A 800 -0.68 28.48 31.68
N GLY A 801 0.61 28.18 31.84
CA GLY A 801 1.15 27.34 32.92
C GLY A 801 0.74 27.76 34.33
N ASP A 802 0.61 29.06 34.61
CA ASP A 802 0.20 29.58 35.93
C ASP A 802 -1.25 29.24 36.30
N GLN A 803 -2.08 28.82 35.34
CA GLN A 803 -3.51 28.52 35.51
C GLN A 803 -3.82 27.01 35.55
N ILE A 804 -2.83 26.15 35.30
CA ILE A 804 -3.04 24.71 35.14
C ILE A 804 -2.95 24.00 36.50
N ILE A 805 -4.03 23.29 36.86
CA ILE A 805 -4.07 22.40 38.01
C ILE A 805 -4.12 20.96 37.46
N ILE A 806 -3.18 20.12 37.88
CA ILE A 806 -3.15 18.72 37.46
C ILE A 806 -4.00 17.88 38.40
N THR A 807 -5.04 17.25 37.84
CA THR A 807 -5.95 16.33 38.52
C THR A 807 -5.61 14.88 38.17
N GLU A 808 -6.14 13.94 38.95
CA GLU A 808 -6.01 12.51 38.67
C GLU A 808 -6.55 12.14 37.28
N ASP A 809 -7.67 12.73 36.86
CA ASP A 809 -8.29 12.45 35.56
C ASP A 809 -7.38 12.81 34.38
N ILE A 810 -6.61 13.89 34.49
CA ILE A 810 -5.62 14.29 33.48
C ILE A 810 -4.46 13.28 33.42
N VAL A 811 -3.99 12.82 34.57
CA VAL A 811 -2.89 11.82 34.66
C VAL A 811 -3.37 10.46 34.14
N LYS A 812 -4.59 10.05 34.48
CA LYS A 812 -5.24 8.82 34.00
C LYS A 812 -5.46 8.86 32.49
N ALA A 813 -5.93 9.99 31.97
CA ALA A 813 -6.08 10.21 30.53
C ALA A 813 -4.74 10.11 29.78
N ALA A 814 -3.67 10.67 30.34
CA ALA A 814 -2.32 10.54 29.78
C ALA A 814 -1.82 9.09 29.82
N ALA A 815 -2.02 8.38 30.95
CA ALA A 815 -1.62 6.98 31.09
C ALA A 815 -2.35 6.04 30.11
N GLY A 816 -3.63 6.30 29.85
CA GLY A 816 -4.44 5.55 28.88
C GLY A 816 -4.26 5.98 27.41
N ASN A 817 -3.46 7.01 27.13
CA ASN A 817 -3.27 7.49 25.75
C ASN A 817 -2.39 6.51 24.95
N PRO A 818 -2.90 5.89 23.88
CA PRO A 818 -2.22 4.78 23.22
C PRO A 818 -0.93 5.18 22.48
N ARG A 819 -0.73 6.47 22.13
CA ARG A 819 0.36 6.88 21.19
C ARG A 819 1.28 7.98 21.70
N LYS A 820 0.83 8.74 22.70
CA LYS A 820 1.52 9.91 23.23
C LYS A 820 1.56 9.93 24.75
N GLY A 821 1.11 8.85 25.39
CA GLY A 821 0.92 8.81 26.83
C GLY A 821 2.23 8.99 27.59
N LYS A 822 3.32 8.36 27.12
CA LYS A 822 4.64 8.50 27.72
C LYS A 822 5.14 9.94 27.67
N GLU A 823 5.09 10.61 26.51
CA GLU A 823 5.59 11.99 26.39
C GLU A 823 4.73 12.97 27.21
N ILE A 824 3.42 12.77 27.25
CA ILE A 824 2.51 13.59 28.07
C ILE A 824 2.81 13.38 29.55
N LEU A 825 2.92 12.14 30.03
CA LEU A 825 3.28 11.87 31.42
C LEU A 825 4.66 12.44 31.79
N ALA A 826 5.66 12.28 30.92
CA ALA A 826 6.99 12.86 31.14
C ALA A 826 6.94 14.40 31.24
N LEU A 827 6.10 15.05 30.42
CA LEU A 827 5.84 16.49 30.51
C LEU A 827 5.19 16.88 31.84
N LEU A 828 4.15 16.13 32.26
CA LEU A 828 3.47 16.35 33.53
C LEU A 828 4.45 16.22 34.71
N PHE A 829 5.26 15.17 34.75
CA PHE A 829 6.27 14.98 35.80
C PHE A 829 7.34 16.08 35.78
N ARG A 830 7.72 16.59 34.61
CA ARG A 830 8.71 17.67 34.50
C ARG A 830 8.17 18.99 35.04
N GLN A 831 6.92 19.33 34.73
CA GLN A 831 6.34 20.64 35.06
C GLN A 831 5.65 20.67 36.43
N CYS A 832 5.06 19.56 36.87
CA CYS A 832 4.14 19.51 38.02
C CYS A 832 4.38 18.30 38.93
N ARG A 833 5.65 17.89 39.14
CA ARG A 833 6.00 16.67 39.89
C ARG A 833 5.29 16.56 41.25
N GLU A 834 5.23 17.65 42.00
CA GLU A 834 4.67 17.68 43.36
C GLU A 834 3.14 17.55 43.41
N GLN A 835 2.44 17.70 42.27
CA GLN A 835 0.98 17.62 42.18
C GLN A 835 0.47 16.25 41.70
N ILE A 836 1.34 15.37 41.20
CA ILE A 836 0.94 14.10 40.59
C ILE A 836 0.84 13.02 41.68
N ILE A 837 -0.37 12.50 41.87
CA ILE A 837 -0.63 11.34 42.72
C ILE A 837 -0.88 10.14 41.80
N ILE A 838 -0.07 9.08 41.94
CA ILE A 838 -0.28 7.83 41.22
C ILE A 838 -1.23 6.95 42.03
N THR A 839 -2.45 6.82 41.53
CA THR A 839 -3.48 5.97 42.10
C THR A 839 -3.53 4.61 41.40
N GLU A 840 -4.26 3.67 41.97
CA GLU A 840 -4.55 2.39 41.33
C GLU A 840 -5.20 2.57 39.95
N ASP A 841 -6.08 3.56 39.79
CA ASP A 841 -6.76 3.87 38.54
C ASP A 841 -5.81 4.36 37.43
N VAL A 842 -4.78 5.13 37.80
CA VAL A 842 -3.70 5.53 36.87
C VAL A 842 -2.88 4.32 36.44
N LEU A 843 -2.57 3.41 37.38
CA LEU A 843 -1.83 2.19 37.07
C LEU A 843 -2.65 1.21 36.22
N LYS A 844 -3.96 1.10 36.45
CA LYS A 844 -4.87 0.33 35.57
C LYS A 844 -4.91 0.92 34.16
N ALA A 845 -5.03 2.24 34.03
CA ALA A 845 -5.00 2.91 32.73
C ALA A 845 -3.67 2.69 31.99
N ALA A 846 -2.55 2.77 32.71
CA ALA A 846 -1.22 2.49 32.15
C ALA A 846 -1.05 1.01 31.75
N ALA A 847 -1.44 0.07 32.62
CA ALA A 847 -1.35 -1.36 32.36
C ALA A 847 -2.25 -1.81 31.20
N GLY A 848 -3.39 -1.15 31.00
CA GLY A 848 -4.33 -1.41 29.90
C GLY A 848 -3.99 -0.69 28.59
N ASN A 849 -2.90 0.09 28.55
CA ASN A 849 -2.51 0.83 27.36
C ASN A 849 -2.05 -0.11 26.24
N TRP A 850 -2.61 0.04 25.04
CA TRP A 850 -2.37 -0.93 23.96
C TRP A 850 -0.95 -0.88 23.39
N GLU A 851 -0.37 0.31 23.13
CA GLU A 851 0.93 0.41 22.42
C GLU A 851 2.12 0.71 23.37
N GLU A 852 1.93 1.53 24.42
CA GLU A 852 3.04 2.07 25.24
C GLU A 852 3.07 1.56 26.70
N ALA A 853 2.21 0.61 27.09
CA ALA A 853 2.03 0.23 28.50
C ALA A 853 3.33 -0.07 29.25
N GLU A 854 4.25 -0.87 28.69
CA GLU A 854 5.53 -1.19 29.33
C GLU A 854 6.33 0.07 29.67
N THR A 855 6.42 1.00 28.72
CA THR A 855 7.21 2.22 28.87
C THR A 855 6.57 3.22 29.82
N ILE A 856 5.23 3.31 29.81
CA ILE A 856 4.47 4.15 30.72
C ILE A 856 4.57 3.59 32.14
N MET A 857 4.36 2.29 32.32
CA MET A 857 4.50 1.62 33.62
C MET A 857 5.91 1.78 34.18
N THR A 858 6.94 1.61 33.34
CA THR A 858 8.34 1.85 33.74
C THR A 858 8.55 3.29 34.20
N LEU A 859 8.03 4.28 33.47
CA LEU A 859 8.12 5.68 33.86
C LEU A 859 7.42 5.95 35.21
N LEU A 860 6.22 5.42 35.41
CA LEU A 860 5.48 5.56 36.67
C LEU A 860 6.26 4.94 37.85
N PHE A 861 6.84 3.76 37.64
CA PHE A 861 7.65 3.07 38.65
C PHE A 861 8.94 3.81 38.96
N ASP A 862 9.68 4.28 37.96
CA ASP A 862 10.93 5.00 38.15
C ASP A 862 10.74 6.34 38.87
N GLN A 863 9.59 7.01 38.69
CA GLN A 863 9.30 8.28 39.34
C GLN A 863 8.82 8.15 40.79
N CYS A 864 8.21 7.02 41.17
CA CYS A 864 7.55 6.82 42.47
C CYS A 864 8.25 5.80 43.39
N GLY A 865 9.16 4.96 42.87
CA GLY A 865 9.89 3.96 43.65
C GLY A 865 8.98 2.99 44.44
N ASP A 866 9.40 2.64 45.65
CA ASP A 866 8.77 1.62 46.51
C ASP A 866 7.38 1.98 47.08
N GLN A 867 6.80 3.13 46.72
CA GLN A 867 5.50 3.58 47.24
C GLN A 867 4.29 2.95 46.54
N ILE A 868 4.52 2.16 45.49
CA ILE A 868 3.47 1.54 44.67
C ILE A 868 3.10 0.18 45.24
N ILE A 869 1.79 -0.03 45.43
CA ILE A 869 1.20 -1.33 45.79
C ILE A 869 0.58 -1.92 44.53
N ILE A 870 1.05 -3.10 44.11
CA ILE A 870 0.48 -3.82 42.98
C ILE A 870 -0.69 -4.68 43.47
N THR A 871 -1.91 -4.31 43.08
CA THR A 871 -3.14 -5.04 43.38
C THR A 871 -3.42 -6.13 42.34
N GLU A 872 -4.26 -7.12 42.71
CA GLU A 872 -4.69 -8.18 41.79
C GLU A 872 -5.36 -7.61 40.52
N ASP A 873 -6.14 -6.53 40.65
CA ASP A 873 -6.81 -5.92 39.50
C ASP A 873 -5.84 -5.28 38.51
N ILE A 874 -4.72 -4.70 38.96
CA ILE A 874 -3.68 -4.18 38.06
C ILE A 874 -3.06 -5.34 37.27
N VAL A 875 -2.81 -6.46 37.93
CA VAL A 875 -2.27 -7.67 37.29
C VAL A 875 -3.28 -8.25 36.29
N LYS A 876 -4.58 -8.26 36.60
CA LYS A 876 -5.63 -8.67 35.66
C LYS A 876 -5.68 -7.79 34.42
N VAL A 877 -5.59 -6.47 34.58
CA VAL A 877 -5.57 -5.55 33.44
C VAL A 877 -4.34 -5.78 32.56
N ALA A 878 -3.17 -6.02 33.17
CA ALA A 878 -1.95 -6.38 32.41
C ALA A 878 -2.10 -7.74 31.69
N ALA A 879 -2.66 -8.74 32.37
CA ALA A 879 -2.94 -10.06 31.83
C ALA A 879 -3.91 -10.03 30.63
N SER A 880 -4.94 -9.19 30.68
CA SER A 880 -5.93 -9.02 29.60
C SER A 880 -5.49 -8.02 28.51
N ASN A 881 -4.30 -7.42 28.62
CA ASN A 881 -3.80 -6.49 27.61
C ASN A 881 -3.29 -7.26 26.37
N ARG A 882 -4.04 -7.12 25.28
CA ARG A 882 -3.76 -7.78 23.98
C ARG A 882 -2.60 -7.13 23.20
N GLY A 883 -2.16 -5.93 23.56
CA GLY A 883 -1.05 -5.24 22.93
C GLY A 883 0.30 -5.56 23.61
N LYS A 884 0.54 -4.95 24.78
CA LYS A 884 1.82 -5.04 25.53
C LYS A 884 1.73 -5.82 26.85
N GLY A 885 0.73 -6.70 26.98
CA GLY A 885 0.47 -7.44 28.22
C GLY A 885 1.64 -8.30 28.68
N LYS A 886 2.35 -8.97 27.77
CA LYS A 886 3.53 -9.79 28.10
C LYS A 886 4.64 -8.97 28.75
N GLU A 887 4.99 -7.85 28.13
CA GLU A 887 6.07 -6.99 28.61
C GLU A 887 5.70 -6.33 29.95
N VAL A 888 4.45 -5.91 30.12
CA VAL A 888 3.95 -5.38 31.40
C VAL A 888 3.96 -6.46 32.47
N MET A 889 3.50 -7.68 32.17
CA MET A 889 3.53 -8.81 33.11
C MET A 889 4.97 -9.17 33.51
N ALA A 890 5.91 -9.17 32.56
CA ALA A 890 7.32 -9.39 32.85
C ALA A 890 7.90 -8.31 33.77
N LEU A 891 7.57 -7.04 33.52
CA LEU A 891 8.01 -5.91 34.35
C LEU A 891 7.44 -6.00 35.78
N LEU A 892 6.16 -6.35 35.92
CA LEU A 892 5.51 -6.54 37.22
C LEU A 892 6.17 -7.67 38.01
N LEU A 893 6.43 -8.82 37.37
CA LEU A 893 7.09 -9.95 38.01
C LEU A 893 8.57 -9.68 38.31
N GLU A 894 9.28 -8.90 37.49
CA GLU A 894 10.69 -8.55 37.73
C GLU A 894 10.85 -7.65 38.96
N ARG A 895 10.00 -6.62 39.09
CA ARG A 895 10.16 -5.59 40.14
C ARG A 895 9.34 -5.86 41.41
N TYR A 896 8.22 -6.56 41.31
CA TYR A 896 7.25 -6.71 42.39
C TYR A 896 6.80 -8.17 42.62
N LYS A 897 7.65 -9.15 42.28
CA LYS A 897 7.35 -10.58 42.45
C LYS A 897 6.76 -10.92 43.83
N ASP A 898 7.34 -10.37 44.88
CA ASP A 898 6.97 -10.66 46.27
C ASP A 898 5.58 -10.12 46.67
N GLN A 899 5.02 -9.18 45.89
CA GLN A 899 3.67 -8.63 46.10
C GLN A 899 2.59 -9.36 45.28
N ILE A 900 2.99 -10.13 44.26
CA ILE A 900 2.06 -10.72 43.28
C ILE A 900 1.79 -12.18 43.63
N ALA A 901 0.55 -12.47 44.02
CA ALA A 901 0.04 -13.83 44.11
C ALA A 901 -0.68 -14.20 42.81
N ILE A 902 -0.24 -15.24 42.11
CA ILE A 902 -0.92 -15.73 40.91
C ILE A 902 -2.18 -16.51 41.31
N THR A 903 -3.33 -15.85 41.23
CA THR A 903 -4.65 -16.44 41.51
C THR A 903 -5.25 -17.08 40.26
N ASN A 904 -6.21 -17.98 40.43
CA ASN A 904 -6.97 -18.54 39.29
C ASN A 904 -7.65 -17.44 38.47
N SER A 905 -8.10 -16.36 39.11
CA SER A 905 -8.71 -15.24 38.39
C SER A 905 -7.73 -14.50 37.47
N ILE A 906 -6.44 -14.45 37.82
CA ILE A 906 -5.38 -13.95 36.92
C ILE A 906 -5.17 -14.94 35.77
N ILE A 907 -5.07 -16.24 36.04
CA ILE A 907 -4.94 -17.27 35.01
C ILE A 907 -6.10 -17.20 34.02
N THR A 908 -7.35 -17.14 34.47
CA THR A 908 -8.52 -16.95 33.60
C THR A 908 -8.40 -15.66 32.76
N SER A 909 -7.93 -14.56 33.35
CA SER A 909 -7.74 -13.28 32.63
C SER A 909 -6.66 -13.34 31.55
N VAL A 910 -5.61 -14.14 31.76
CA VAL A 910 -4.57 -14.44 30.75
C VAL A 910 -5.13 -15.36 29.68
N VAL A 911 -5.84 -16.42 30.09
CA VAL A 911 -6.43 -17.39 29.17
C VAL A 911 -7.40 -16.72 28.21
N LEU A 912 -8.21 -15.77 28.68
CA LEU A 912 -9.15 -15.00 27.83
C LEU A 912 -8.46 -14.00 26.87
N ASN A 913 -7.13 -13.85 26.94
CA ASN A 913 -6.35 -12.99 26.05
C ASN A 913 -5.97 -13.74 24.76
N GLU A 914 -6.72 -13.51 23.69
CA GLU A 914 -6.54 -14.20 22.39
C GLU A 914 -5.16 -14.00 21.72
N GLU A 915 -4.44 -12.92 22.02
CA GLU A 915 -3.22 -12.52 21.29
C GLU A 915 -1.92 -12.94 22.00
N ASN A 916 -1.84 -12.74 23.33
CA ASN A 916 -0.60 -12.91 24.11
C ASN A 916 -0.67 -14.03 25.17
N SER A 917 -1.76 -14.80 25.22
CA SER A 917 -2.00 -15.81 26.28
C SER A 917 -0.86 -16.82 26.39
N LYS A 918 -0.35 -17.34 25.28
CA LYS A 918 0.73 -18.34 25.26
C LYS A 918 2.01 -17.82 25.90
N GLU A 919 2.44 -16.64 25.51
CA GLU A 919 3.67 -16.02 26.00
C GLU A 919 3.56 -15.65 27.47
N ILE A 920 2.40 -15.16 27.92
CA ILE A 920 2.18 -14.81 29.32
C ILE A 920 2.09 -16.08 30.18
N ILE A 921 1.40 -17.14 29.74
CA ILE A 921 1.37 -18.41 30.46
C ILE A 921 2.78 -19.03 30.55
N GLN A 922 3.56 -19.02 29.46
CA GLN A 922 4.94 -19.49 29.50
C GLN A 922 5.76 -18.70 30.54
N LEU A 923 5.66 -17.37 30.54
CA LEU A 923 6.35 -16.50 31.49
C LEU A 923 5.95 -16.81 32.94
N LEU A 924 4.65 -17.02 33.19
CA LEU A 924 4.12 -17.37 34.51
C LEU A 924 4.61 -18.74 34.96
N LEU A 925 4.61 -19.74 34.08
CA LEU A 925 5.13 -21.08 34.37
C LEU A 925 6.63 -21.05 34.66
N ASP A 926 7.42 -20.32 33.87
CA ASP A 926 8.88 -20.22 34.02
C ASP A 926 9.28 -19.52 35.34
N GLN A 927 8.56 -18.47 35.74
CA GLN A 927 8.93 -17.66 36.90
C GLN A 927 8.19 -18.04 38.20
N CYS A 928 6.97 -18.54 38.08
CA CYS A 928 6.03 -18.77 39.19
C CYS A 928 5.37 -20.15 39.15
N GLY A 929 5.85 -21.11 38.35
CA GLY A 929 5.22 -22.42 38.15
C GLY A 929 4.81 -23.14 39.44
N ASN A 930 5.63 -23.08 40.49
CA ASN A 930 5.32 -23.72 41.78
C ASN A 930 4.11 -23.13 42.54
N GLN A 931 3.60 -21.97 42.11
CA GLN A 931 2.45 -21.29 42.71
C GLN A 931 1.18 -21.44 41.86
N ILE A 932 1.28 -22.00 40.67
CA ILE A 932 0.17 -22.07 39.71
C ILE A 932 -0.56 -23.38 39.91
N THR A 933 -1.86 -23.30 40.21
CA THR A 933 -2.76 -24.45 40.24
C THR A 933 -3.69 -24.33 39.04
N ILE A 934 -3.62 -25.28 38.11
CA ILE A 934 -4.50 -25.33 36.94
C ILE A 934 -5.77 -26.09 37.31
N THR A 935 -6.93 -25.54 36.96
CA THR A 935 -8.23 -26.16 37.19
C THR A 935 -8.86 -26.65 35.89
N GLU A 936 -9.86 -27.53 35.99
CA GLU A 936 -10.66 -27.98 34.83
C GLU A 936 -11.28 -26.80 34.06
N LEU A 937 -11.78 -25.80 34.79
CA LEU A 937 -12.34 -24.57 34.21
C LEU A 937 -11.31 -23.77 33.41
N ASP A 938 -10.04 -23.77 33.83
CA ASP A 938 -8.97 -23.11 33.07
C ASP A 938 -8.72 -23.83 31.75
N LEU A 939 -8.72 -25.18 31.75
CA LEU A 939 -8.57 -25.98 30.54
C LEU A 939 -9.78 -25.85 29.60
N GLU A 940 -11.00 -25.83 30.14
CA GLU A 940 -12.24 -25.58 29.39
C GLU A 940 -12.19 -24.21 28.70
N THR A 941 -11.83 -23.16 29.44
CA THR A 941 -11.74 -21.79 28.90
C THR A 941 -10.66 -21.69 27.82
N VAL A 942 -9.50 -22.35 28.00
CA VAL A 942 -8.45 -22.40 26.95
C VAL A 942 -8.94 -23.16 25.72
N ALA A 943 -9.66 -24.26 25.91
CA ALA A 943 -10.17 -25.08 24.83
C ALA A 943 -11.21 -24.35 23.99
N GLU A 944 -12.08 -23.54 24.60
CA GLU A 944 -13.06 -22.70 23.88
C GLU A 944 -12.43 -21.44 23.26
N ASN A 945 -11.25 -21.01 23.71
CA ASN A 945 -10.63 -19.77 23.25
C ASN A 945 -10.18 -19.84 21.77
N SER A 946 -10.73 -18.94 20.96
CA SER A 946 -10.47 -18.79 19.53
C SER A 946 -9.01 -18.46 19.16
N GLY A 947 -8.27 -17.75 20.02
CA GLY A 947 -6.90 -17.28 19.75
C GLY A 947 -5.82 -18.10 20.47
N GLY A 948 -4.96 -18.80 19.72
CA GLY A 948 -3.73 -19.42 20.26
C GLY A 948 -3.91 -20.60 21.23
N GLY A 949 -5.16 -21.05 21.47
CA GLY A 949 -5.54 -22.03 22.50
C GLY A 949 -4.73 -23.33 22.47
N GLN A 950 -4.37 -23.87 21.30
CA GLN A 950 -3.56 -25.10 21.17
C GLN A 950 -2.21 -25.01 21.90
N GLY A 951 -1.54 -23.86 21.81
CA GLY A 951 -0.21 -23.66 22.38
C GLY A 951 -0.28 -23.48 23.89
N VAL A 952 -1.29 -22.77 24.36
CA VAL A 952 -1.57 -22.60 25.79
C VAL A 952 -1.95 -23.94 26.42
N LEU A 953 -2.86 -24.66 25.78
CA LEU A 953 -3.35 -25.96 26.25
C LEU A 953 -2.20 -26.97 26.39
N ALA A 954 -1.32 -27.05 25.38
CA ALA A 954 -0.15 -27.92 25.43
C ALA A 954 0.81 -27.55 26.59
N LEU A 955 1.00 -26.27 26.90
CA LEU A 955 1.83 -25.81 28.02
C LEU A 955 1.21 -26.16 29.37
N LEU A 956 -0.10 -25.95 29.52
CA LEU A 956 -0.82 -26.27 30.76
C LEU A 956 -0.84 -27.78 31.02
N LEU A 957 -1.16 -28.59 30.01
CA LEU A 957 -1.11 -30.06 30.10
C LEU A 957 0.32 -30.55 30.42
N GLY A 958 1.33 -29.94 29.80
CA GLY A 958 2.75 -30.16 30.09
C GLY A 958 3.11 -29.94 31.55
N HIS A 959 2.59 -28.87 32.16
CA HIS A 959 2.84 -28.55 33.56
C HIS A 959 2.10 -29.49 34.53
N CYS A 960 0.93 -29.98 34.15
CA CYS A 960 0.08 -30.81 35.01
C CYS A 960 0.55 -32.28 35.08
N GLU A 961 1.52 -32.72 34.26
CA GLU A 961 2.04 -34.11 34.20
C GLU A 961 0.95 -35.21 34.27
N GLY A 962 -0.26 -34.95 33.76
CA GLY A 962 -1.38 -35.90 33.80
C GLY A 962 -2.13 -36.01 35.14
N GLN A 963 -2.03 -35.01 36.03
CA GLN A 963 -2.75 -34.99 37.32
C GLN A 963 -4.22 -34.53 37.22
N ILE A 964 -4.69 -34.12 36.03
CA ILE A 964 -6.06 -33.64 35.80
C ILE A 964 -6.76 -34.61 34.84
N ASP A 965 -7.94 -35.08 35.24
CA ASP A 965 -8.82 -35.90 34.39
C ASP A 965 -9.48 -35.02 33.31
N ILE A 966 -9.53 -35.47 32.05
CA ILE A 966 -10.35 -34.79 31.04
C ILE A 966 -11.82 -35.07 31.32
N VAL A 967 -12.58 -33.99 31.54
CA VAL A 967 -14.04 -34.01 31.56
C VAL A 967 -14.63 -33.68 30.19
N GLU A 968 -15.84 -34.15 29.95
CA GLU A 968 -16.58 -33.98 28.69
C GLU A 968 -16.69 -32.50 28.28
N ASP A 969 -16.88 -31.59 29.24
CA ASP A 969 -17.01 -30.15 28.99
C ASP A 969 -15.78 -29.55 28.28
N ILE A 970 -14.57 -30.03 28.57
CA ILE A 970 -13.32 -29.58 27.90
C ILE A 970 -13.31 -30.02 26.43
N VAL A 971 -13.82 -31.22 26.15
CA VAL A 971 -13.89 -31.78 24.79
C VAL A 971 -14.98 -31.06 23.98
N ILE A 972 -16.12 -30.75 24.60
CA ILE A 972 -17.18 -29.92 24.02
C ILE A 972 -16.63 -28.52 23.72
N ALA A 973 -15.91 -27.90 24.66
CA ALA A 973 -15.28 -26.60 24.47
C ALA A 973 -14.31 -26.60 23.28
N ALA A 974 -13.47 -27.62 23.15
CA ALA A 974 -12.58 -27.79 21.99
C ALA A 974 -13.34 -27.94 20.67
N ALA A 975 -14.46 -28.67 20.66
CA ALA A 975 -15.31 -28.82 19.49
C ALA A 975 -16.04 -27.51 19.09
N ARG A 976 -16.37 -26.66 20.07
CA ARG A 976 -17.00 -25.33 19.87
C ARG A 976 -16.03 -24.23 19.48
N ASN A 977 -14.73 -24.45 19.61
CA ASN A 977 -13.71 -23.46 19.28
C ASN A 977 -13.82 -23.06 17.81
N MET A 978 -14.11 -21.78 17.54
CA MET A 978 -14.47 -21.29 16.21
C MET A 978 -13.30 -21.10 15.25
N GLU A 979 -12.04 -21.12 15.70
CA GLU A 979 -10.90 -20.77 14.81
C GLU A 979 -9.89 -21.92 14.70
N ASN A 980 -9.38 -22.42 15.83
CA ASN A 980 -8.31 -23.43 15.87
C ASN A 980 -8.78 -24.76 16.52
N GLY A 981 -10.08 -25.06 16.44
CA GLY A 981 -10.66 -26.22 17.13
C GLY A 981 -10.05 -27.56 16.72
N LYS A 982 -9.65 -27.72 15.46
CA LYS A 982 -8.98 -28.93 14.98
C LYS A 982 -7.66 -29.17 15.71
N GLU A 983 -6.84 -28.14 15.82
CA GLU A 983 -5.54 -28.18 16.47
C GLU A 983 -5.69 -28.42 17.98
N VAL A 984 -6.64 -27.73 18.63
CA VAL A 984 -6.95 -27.92 20.05
C VAL A 984 -7.41 -29.35 20.31
N MET A 985 -8.34 -29.87 19.49
CA MET A 985 -8.82 -31.26 19.57
C MET A 985 -7.68 -32.26 19.31
N ALA A 986 -6.77 -31.96 18.38
CA ALA A 986 -5.60 -32.81 18.13
C ALA A 986 -4.68 -32.91 19.36
N VAL A 987 -4.43 -31.80 20.07
CA VAL A 987 -3.64 -31.80 21.32
C VAL A 987 -4.30 -32.67 22.38
N LEU A 988 -5.63 -32.55 22.58
CA LEU A 988 -6.36 -33.40 23.53
C LEU A 988 -6.24 -34.89 23.16
N LEU A 989 -6.46 -35.23 21.89
CA LEU A 989 -6.35 -36.61 21.39
C LEU A 989 -4.92 -37.16 21.44
N ASP A 990 -3.89 -36.33 21.27
CA ASP A 990 -2.48 -36.73 21.36
C ASP A 990 -2.05 -37.04 22.79
N TRP A 991 -2.59 -36.30 23.76
CA TRP A 991 -2.26 -36.48 25.17
C TRP A 991 -3.03 -37.63 25.83
N PHE A 992 -4.33 -37.72 25.58
CA PHE A 992 -5.23 -38.62 26.30
C PHE A 992 -5.73 -39.80 25.45
N GLY A 993 -5.57 -39.73 24.13
CA GLY A 993 -5.83 -40.85 23.22
C GLY A 993 -7.24 -41.44 23.40
N ASP A 994 -7.29 -42.74 23.67
CA ASP A 994 -8.53 -43.52 23.81
C ASP A 994 -9.31 -43.23 25.11
N GLU A 995 -8.77 -42.43 26.04
CA GLU A 995 -9.48 -42.05 27.28
C GLU A 995 -10.59 -41.02 27.01
N ILE A 996 -10.52 -40.31 25.88
CA ILE A 996 -11.54 -39.34 25.47
C ILE A 996 -12.75 -40.10 24.90
N THR A 997 -13.90 -39.96 25.57
CA THR A 997 -15.18 -40.49 25.08
C THR A 997 -15.85 -39.46 24.18
N ILE A 998 -16.13 -39.81 22.92
CA ILE A 998 -16.86 -38.94 22.00
C ILE A 998 -18.37 -39.18 22.15
N THR A 999 -19.05 -38.25 22.82
CA THR A 999 -20.49 -38.28 23.03
C THR A 999 -21.25 -37.56 21.91
N GLU A 1000 -22.58 -37.70 21.91
CA GLU A 1000 -23.44 -36.98 20.96
C GLU A 1000 -23.37 -35.46 21.15
N ASP A 1001 -23.13 -34.98 22.38
CA ASP A 1001 -22.96 -33.55 22.66
C ASP A 1001 -21.64 -32.99 22.07
N VAL A 1002 -20.55 -33.76 22.11
CA VAL A 1002 -19.28 -33.42 21.43
C VAL A 1002 -19.48 -33.37 19.92
N ILE A 1003 -20.22 -34.33 19.36
CA ILE A 1003 -20.57 -34.37 17.95
C ILE A 1003 -21.41 -33.15 17.57
N ASN A 1004 -22.47 -32.86 18.32
CA ASN A 1004 -23.35 -31.71 18.08
C ASN A 1004 -22.60 -30.38 18.18
N ALA A 1005 -21.69 -30.25 19.14
CA ALA A 1005 -20.80 -29.10 19.24
C ALA A 1005 -19.92 -28.92 17.99
N ALA A 1006 -19.37 -30.01 17.44
CA ALA A 1006 -18.59 -29.95 16.20
C ALA A 1006 -19.46 -29.64 14.98
N VAL A 1007 -20.66 -30.23 14.86
CA VAL A 1007 -21.51 -30.04 13.67
C VAL A 1007 -22.23 -28.69 13.61
N THR A 1008 -22.38 -28.03 14.74
CA THR A 1008 -22.96 -26.68 14.81
C THR A 1008 -21.90 -25.57 14.71
N ASN A 1009 -20.61 -25.92 14.78
CA ASN A 1009 -19.50 -24.98 14.64
C ASN A 1009 -19.28 -24.63 13.16
N GLU A 1010 -19.62 -23.38 12.80
CA GLU A 1010 -19.65 -22.94 11.40
C GLU A 1010 -18.28 -22.74 10.74
N LYS A 1011 -17.20 -22.69 11.52
CA LYS A 1011 -15.88 -22.33 11.03
C LYS A 1011 -14.93 -23.51 11.00
N SER A 1012 -14.60 -24.12 12.14
CA SER A 1012 -13.66 -25.24 12.21
C SER A 1012 -14.32 -26.60 12.48
N GLY A 1013 -15.66 -26.64 12.56
CA GLY A 1013 -16.41 -27.84 12.90
C GLY A 1013 -16.17 -29.01 11.95
N LYS A 1014 -16.06 -28.74 10.64
CA LYS A 1014 -15.77 -29.76 9.61
C LYS A 1014 -14.41 -30.41 9.85
N GLU A 1015 -13.39 -29.61 10.12
CA GLU A 1015 -12.03 -30.07 10.36
C GLU A 1015 -11.92 -30.86 11.66
N VAL A 1016 -12.58 -30.40 12.73
CA VAL A 1016 -12.72 -31.13 13.99
C VAL A 1016 -13.39 -32.48 13.74
N MET A 1017 -14.52 -32.48 13.04
CA MET A 1017 -15.27 -33.70 12.77
C MET A 1017 -14.50 -34.67 11.87
N ALA A 1018 -13.77 -34.18 10.87
CA ALA A 1018 -12.89 -35.01 10.06
C ALA A 1018 -11.79 -35.69 10.91
N LEU A 1019 -11.17 -34.94 11.83
CA LEU A 1019 -10.17 -35.48 12.75
C LEU A 1019 -10.76 -36.54 13.70
N LEU A 1020 -11.94 -36.26 14.27
CA LEU A 1020 -12.66 -37.21 15.13
C LEU A 1020 -13.01 -38.49 14.37
N LEU A 1021 -13.52 -38.39 13.14
CA LEU A 1021 -13.83 -39.54 12.30
C LEU A 1021 -12.59 -40.36 11.93
N ASP A 1022 -11.43 -39.71 11.74
CA ASP A 1022 -10.19 -40.39 11.37
C ASP A 1022 -9.52 -41.09 12.56
N ARG A 1023 -9.57 -40.51 13.76
CA ARG A 1023 -8.90 -41.05 14.96
C ARG A 1023 -9.81 -41.88 15.86
N CYS A 1024 -11.09 -41.52 15.93
CA CYS A 1024 -12.08 -42.09 16.86
C CYS A 1024 -13.27 -42.72 16.12
N GLY A 1025 -13.17 -42.97 14.80
CA GLY A 1025 -14.29 -43.39 13.96
C GLY A 1025 -15.03 -44.67 14.37
N CYS A 1026 -14.43 -45.53 15.20
CA CYS A 1026 -15.11 -46.70 15.76
C CYS A 1026 -16.08 -46.37 16.93
N GLN A 1027 -15.97 -45.17 17.52
CA GLN A 1027 -16.79 -44.69 18.63
C GLN A 1027 -17.92 -43.74 18.18
N ILE A 1028 -17.89 -43.27 16.93
CA ILE A 1028 -18.79 -42.23 16.43
C ILE A 1028 -19.97 -42.84 15.68
N ALA A 1029 -21.18 -42.57 16.17
CA ALA A 1029 -22.42 -42.87 15.47
C ALA A 1029 -23.04 -41.56 14.98
N ILE A 1030 -23.23 -41.43 13.66
CA ILE A 1030 -23.93 -40.29 13.06
C ILE A 1030 -25.42 -40.64 12.97
N THR A 1031 -26.24 -39.95 13.76
CA THR A 1031 -27.70 -40.11 13.81
C THR A 1031 -28.40 -39.15 12.84
N ASP A 1032 -29.68 -39.38 12.54
CA ASP A 1032 -30.48 -38.43 11.73
C ASP A 1032 -30.56 -37.05 12.44
N ASP A 1033 -30.52 -37.00 13.77
CA ASP A 1033 -30.54 -35.77 14.58
C ASP A 1033 -29.25 -34.94 14.39
N VAL A 1034 -28.08 -35.60 14.34
CA VAL A 1034 -26.78 -34.94 14.04
C VAL A 1034 -26.77 -34.35 12.62
N ILE A 1035 -27.35 -35.07 11.65
CA ILE A 1035 -27.47 -34.60 10.27
C ILE A 1035 -28.46 -33.42 10.19
N GLU A 1036 -29.56 -33.48 10.93
CA GLU A 1036 -30.50 -32.37 11.05
C GLU A 1036 -29.81 -31.12 11.60
N ALA A 1037 -29.08 -31.23 12.72
CA ALA A 1037 -28.32 -30.14 13.32
C ALA A 1037 -27.33 -29.49 12.33
N ALA A 1038 -26.56 -30.30 11.60
CA ALA A 1038 -25.66 -29.82 10.54
C ALA A 1038 -26.41 -29.08 9.43
N ALA A 1039 -27.55 -29.63 8.98
CA ALA A 1039 -28.35 -29.05 7.92
C ALA A 1039 -29.00 -27.71 8.32
N VAL A 1040 -29.58 -27.61 9.52
CA VAL A 1040 -30.20 -26.37 10.00
C VAL A 1040 -29.18 -25.28 10.36
N CYS A 1041 -27.89 -25.62 10.44
CA CYS A 1041 -26.79 -24.66 10.58
C CYS A 1041 -26.16 -24.25 9.23
N GLY A 1042 -26.60 -24.83 8.10
CA GLY A 1042 -26.03 -24.55 6.78
C GLY A 1042 -24.68 -25.23 6.52
N GLN A 1043 -24.35 -26.31 7.23
CA GLN A 1043 -23.06 -26.99 7.10
C GLN A 1043 -22.98 -27.91 5.86
N THR A 1044 -23.12 -27.34 4.66
CA THR A 1044 -23.14 -28.10 3.39
C THR A 1044 -21.87 -28.95 3.19
N GLU A 1045 -20.71 -28.39 3.54
CA GLU A 1045 -19.42 -29.08 3.46
C GLU A 1045 -19.28 -30.25 4.46
N MET A 1046 -19.96 -30.18 5.61
CA MET A 1046 -19.99 -31.26 6.58
C MET A 1046 -20.92 -32.39 6.13
N LEU A 1047 -22.08 -32.06 5.56
CA LEU A 1047 -22.98 -33.05 4.97
C LEU A 1047 -22.29 -33.82 3.83
N ASN A 1048 -21.49 -33.13 3.00
CA ASN A 1048 -20.65 -33.76 1.99
C ASN A 1048 -19.64 -34.74 2.61
N LEU A 1049 -18.98 -34.36 3.72
CA LEU A 1049 -18.04 -35.23 4.44
C LEU A 1049 -18.72 -36.51 4.94
N PHE A 1050 -19.92 -36.39 5.54
CA PHE A 1050 -20.67 -37.55 6.01
C PHE A 1050 -21.16 -38.43 4.84
N SER A 1051 -21.64 -37.83 3.75
CA SER A 1051 -22.08 -38.56 2.56
C SER A 1051 -20.95 -39.42 1.95
N GLN A 1052 -19.72 -38.89 1.91
CA GLN A 1052 -18.54 -39.62 1.40
C GLN A 1052 -18.11 -40.80 2.30
N ARG A 1053 -18.43 -40.78 3.59
CA ARG A 1053 -18.06 -41.83 4.57
C ARG A 1053 -19.08 -42.97 4.66
N ASN A 1054 -20.12 -42.96 3.81
CA ASN A 1054 -21.05 -44.06 3.59
C ASN A 1054 -21.91 -44.42 4.84
N PHE A 1055 -22.31 -43.43 5.64
CA PHE A 1055 -23.25 -43.61 6.76
C PHE A 1055 -24.65 -43.96 6.25
N PHE A 1056 -25.38 -44.82 6.97
CA PHE A 1056 -26.73 -45.24 6.62
C PHE A 1056 -27.76 -44.18 7.04
N ILE A 1057 -28.03 -43.21 6.16
CA ILE A 1057 -28.98 -42.12 6.37
C ILE A 1057 -30.17 -42.25 5.41
N SER A 1058 -31.35 -41.89 5.91
CA SER A 1058 -32.64 -42.15 5.27
C SER A 1058 -32.89 -41.29 4.00
N ASP A 1059 -32.47 -40.02 3.98
CA ASP A 1059 -32.70 -39.09 2.86
C ASP A 1059 -31.67 -37.94 2.81
N TRP A 1060 -30.57 -38.13 2.09
CA TRP A 1060 -29.51 -37.11 1.95
C TRP A 1060 -29.96 -35.85 1.21
N ASP A 1061 -30.83 -35.98 0.21
CA ASP A 1061 -31.24 -34.86 -0.64
C ASP A 1061 -32.06 -33.84 0.17
N LYS A 1062 -32.93 -34.33 1.06
CA LYS A 1062 -33.68 -33.49 2.02
C LYS A 1062 -32.74 -32.61 2.86
N TRP A 1063 -31.70 -33.20 3.44
CA TRP A 1063 -30.81 -32.49 4.35
C TRP A 1063 -29.90 -31.48 3.62
N HIS A 1064 -29.44 -31.82 2.41
CA HIS A 1064 -28.71 -30.87 1.57
C HIS A 1064 -29.59 -29.70 1.13
N ASP A 1065 -30.87 -29.94 0.80
CA ASP A 1065 -31.79 -28.88 0.44
C ASP A 1065 -32.11 -27.96 1.64
N ILE A 1066 -32.21 -28.49 2.88
CA ILE A 1066 -32.33 -27.69 4.11
C ILE A 1066 -31.06 -26.84 4.35
N SER A 1067 -29.87 -27.44 4.23
CA SER A 1067 -28.59 -26.72 4.39
C SER A 1067 -28.43 -25.58 3.39
N ARG A 1068 -28.70 -25.86 2.11
CA ARG A 1068 -28.67 -24.84 1.04
C ARG A 1068 -29.71 -23.74 1.26
N PHE A 1069 -30.82 -24.05 1.93
CA PHE A 1069 -31.84 -23.06 2.27
C PHE A 1069 -31.34 -22.06 3.30
N TYR A 1070 -30.68 -22.55 4.36
CA TYR A 1070 -30.05 -21.73 5.38
C TYR A 1070 -28.90 -20.88 4.81
N ASP A 1071 -28.01 -21.47 4.00
CA ASP A 1071 -26.93 -20.75 3.33
C ASP A 1071 -27.44 -19.65 2.39
N ALA A 1072 -28.50 -19.95 1.62
CA ALA A 1072 -29.14 -18.97 0.75
C ALA A 1072 -29.81 -17.84 1.53
N ALA A 1073 -30.37 -18.11 2.71
CA ALA A 1073 -30.96 -17.10 3.57
C ALA A 1073 -29.89 -16.19 4.20
N ARG A 1074 -28.75 -16.77 4.62
CA ARG A 1074 -27.58 -16.07 5.16
C ARG A 1074 -26.83 -15.25 4.11
N SER A 1075 -26.86 -15.66 2.84
CA SER A 1075 -26.13 -15.02 1.73
C SER A 1075 -27.00 -14.16 0.80
N GLY A 1076 -28.32 -14.13 1.02
CA GLY A 1076 -29.25 -13.33 0.21
C GLY A 1076 -29.62 -13.91 -1.16
N TYR A 1077 -29.44 -15.21 -1.40
CA TYR A 1077 -29.71 -15.86 -2.69
C TYR A 1077 -31.19 -16.18 -2.92
N VAL A 1078 -31.96 -15.16 -3.28
CA VAL A 1078 -33.42 -15.22 -3.49
C VAL A 1078 -33.87 -16.31 -4.47
N HIS A 1079 -33.12 -16.52 -5.55
CA HIS A 1079 -33.48 -17.52 -6.57
C HIS A 1079 -33.39 -18.96 -6.03
N ILE A 1080 -32.41 -19.23 -5.17
CA ILE A 1080 -32.25 -20.53 -4.49
C ILE A 1080 -33.35 -20.71 -3.45
N ILE A 1081 -33.67 -19.68 -2.66
CA ILE A 1081 -34.79 -19.71 -1.71
C ILE A 1081 -36.09 -20.09 -2.41
N LYS A 1082 -36.43 -19.43 -3.53
CA LYS A 1082 -37.64 -19.76 -4.31
C LYS A 1082 -37.63 -21.20 -4.82
N GLN A 1083 -36.51 -21.64 -5.40
CA GLN A 1083 -36.36 -23.01 -5.91
C GLN A 1083 -36.55 -24.07 -4.82
N LEU A 1084 -35.99 -23.86 -3.63
CA LEU A 1084 -36.04 -24.81 -2.52
C LEU A 1084 -37.42 -24.82 -1.83
N LEU A 1085 -38.10 -23.67 -1.77
CA LEU A 1085 -39.51 -23.60 -1.37
C LEU A 1085 -40.41 -24.43 -2.31
N ASP A 1086 -40.16 -24.37 -3.62
CA ASP A 1086 -40.90 -25.18 -4.61
C ASP A 1086 -40.65 -26.69 -4.46
N ARG A 1087 -39.53 -27.07 -3.85
CA ARG A 1087 -39.19 -28.47 -3.48
C ARG A 1087 -39.78 -28.90 -2.13
N GLY A 1088 -40.49 -28.02 -1.43
CA GLY A 1088 -41.17 -28.35 -0.17
C GLY A 1088 -40.29 -28.27 1.07
N VAL A 1089 -39.16 -27.55 1.02
CA VAL A 1089 -38.36 -27.25 2.24
C VAL A 1089 -39.22 -26.42 3.20
N ASN A 1090 -39.28 -26.83 4.47
CA ASN A 1090 -40.02 -26.11 5.51
C ASN A 1090 -39.32 -24.77 5.84
N PRO A 1091 -39.94 -23.60 5.55
CA PRO A 1091 -39.30 -22.31 5.74
C PRO A 1091 -39.19 -21.86 7.21
N ASP A 1092 -39.87 -22.55 8.13
CA ASP A 1092 -39.95 -22.22 9.56
C ASP A 1092 -39.17 -23.20 10.44
N LEU A 1093 -38.43 -24.14 9.84
CA LEU A 1093 -37.56 -25.04 10.58
C LEU A 1093 -36.54 -24.20 11.36
N LYS A 1094 -36.39 -24.47 12.66
CA LYS A 1094 -35.47 -23.74 13.54
C LYS A 1094 -34.13 -24.47 13.65
N ASN A 1095 -33.06 -23.71 13.75
CA ASN A 1095 -31.77 -24.23 14.20
C ASN A 1095 -31.68 -24.31 15.74
N ASP A 1096 -30.56 -24.79 16.27
CA ASP A 1096 -30.36 -25.03 17.71
C ASP A 1096 -30.37 -23.74 18.57
N LEU A 1097 -30.25 -22.58 17.93
CA LEU A 1097 -30.38 -21.27 18.58
C LEU A 1097 -31.83 -20.73 18.51
N GLY A 1098 -32.73 -21.48 17.89
CA GLY A 1098 -34.12 -21.13 17.63
C GLY A 1098 -34.28 -20.12 16.49
N HIS A 1099 -33.26 -19.90 15.66
CA HIS A 1099 -33.35 -19.03 14.48
C HIS A 1099 -34.07 -19.75 13.34
N THR A 1100 -34.91 -19.02 12.61
CA THR A 1100 -35.50 -19.46 11.35
C THR A 1100 -34.73 -18.82 10.18
N PRO A 1101 -34.85 -19.34 8.95
CA PRO A 1101 -34.32 -18.70 7.75
C PRO A 1101 -34.73 -17.22 7.61
N LEU A 1102 -35.95 -16.85 8.03
CA LEU A 1102 -36.40 -15.46 8.07
C LEU A 1102 -35.63 -14.62 9.10
N SER A 1103 -35.39 -15.14 10.31
CA SER A 1103 -34.65 -14.41 11.34
C SER A 1103 -33.17 -14.22 10.97
N ILE A 1104 -32.57 -15.19 10.26
CA ILE A 1104 -31.22 -15.08 9.69
C ILE A 1104 -31.18 -14.02 8.60
N ALA A 1105 -32.07 -14.10 7.60
CA ALA A 1105 -32.10 -13.10 6.52
C ALA A 1105 -32.37 -11.68 7.05
N ALA A 1106 -33.15 -11.55 8.11
CA ALA A 1106 -33.38 -10.27 8.78
C ALA A 1106 -32.14 -9.75 9.54
N TRP A 1107 -31.39 -10.64 10.19
CA TRP A 1107 -30.14 -10.31 10.87
C TRP A 1107 -29.02 -9.90 9.90
N TYR A 1108 -29.01 -10.40 8.66
CA TYR A 1108 -28.03 -9.99 7.63
C TYR A 1108 -28.56 -8.90 6.69
N GLY A 1109 -29.80 -8.43 6.88
CA GLY A 1109 -30.37 -7.33 6.09
C GLY A 1109 -30.71 -7.70 4.64
N HIS A 1110 -30.91 -8.98 4.33
CA HIS A 1110 -31.19 -9.45 2.96
C HIS A 1110 -32.65 -9.21 2.56
N GLU A 1111 -32.97 -7.97 2.22
CA GLU A 1111 -34.30 -7.44 1.92
C GLU A 1111 -35.15 -8.34 1.00
N ALA A 1112 -34.56 -8.81 -0.10
CA ALA A 1112 -35.29 -9.57 -1.10
C ALA A 1112 -35.61 -11.01 -0.64
N VAL A 1113 -34.79 -11.62 0.22
CA VAL A 1113 -35.10 -12.91 0.86
C VAL A 1113 -36.15 -12.71 1.95
N VAL A 1114 -35.97 -11.69 2.80
CA VAL A 1114 -36.93 -11.32 3.86
C VAL A 1114 -38.31 -11.09 3.25
N LYS A 1115 -38.40 -10.36 2.14
CA LYS A 1115 -39.66 -10.14 1.43
C LYS A 1115 -40.30 -11.45 0.97
N VAL A 1116 -39.54 -12.33 0.32
CA VAL A 1116 -40.07 -13.61 -0.17
C VAL A 1116 -40.55 -14.52 0.96
N LEU A 1117 -39.86 -14.54 2.10
CA LEU A 1117 -40.25 -15.37 3.25
C LEU A 1117 -41.41 -14.75 4.03
N ALA A 1118 -41.39 -13.43 4.28
CA ALA A 1118 -42.40 -12.73 5.06
C ALA A 1118 -43.77 -12.61 4.37
N GLU A 1119 -43.82 -12.67 3.03
CA GLU A 1119 -45.08 -12.67 2.26
C GLU A 1119 -45.80 -14.05 2.27
N ARG A 1120 -45.18 -15.10 2.83
CA ARG A 1120 -45.76 -16.44 2.87
C ARG A 1120 -46.63 -16.67 4.11
N ILE A 1121 -47.67 -17.49 3.94
CA ILE A 1121 -48.63 -17.81 5.00
C ILE A 1121 -48.15 -18.91 5.96
N ASP A 1122 -47.20 -19.73 5.52
CA ASP A 1122 -46.59 -20.84 6.27
C ASP A 1122 -45.33 -20.41 7.05
N VAL A 1123 -45.09 -19.10 7.19
CA VAL A 1123 -43.96 -18.51 7.91
C VAL A 1123 -44.46 -17.69 9.10
N ASP A 1124 -44.01 -18.03 10.31
CA ASP A 1124 -44.24 -17.23 11.51
C ASP A 1124 -43.29 -16.02 11.52
N ILE A 1125 -43.80 -14.89 11.02
CA ILE A 1125 -43.09 -13.61 11.02
C ILE A 1125 -42.67 -13.12 12.42
N ASN A 1126 -43.30 -13.65 13.47
CA ASN A 1126 -43.02 -13.32 14.88
C ASN A 1126 -42.32 -14.45 15.63
N SER A 1127 -41.74 -15.42 14.90
CA SER A 1127 -40.95 -16.50 15.47
C SER A 1127 -39.84 -15.94 16.36
N ARG A 1128 -39.55 -16.64 17.45
CA ARG A 1128 -38.62 -16.20 18.48
C ARG A 1128 -37.45 -17.14 18.61
N THR A 1129 -36.26 -16.55 18.69
CA THR A 1129 -35.03 -17.27 19.07
C THR A 1129 -35.13 -17.81 20.49
N ASP A 1130 -34.40 -18.88 20.79
CA ASP A 1130 -34.59 -19.57 22.07
C ASP A 1130 -33.89 -18.84 23.21
N LEU A 1131 -32.65 -18.39 22.99
CA LEU A 1131 -31.81 -17.77 24.03
C LEU A 1131 -32.34 -16.39 24.47
N PHE A 1132 -32.65 -15.50 23.52
CA PHE A 1132 -33.06 -14.12 23.83
C PHE A 1132 -34.53 -13.84 23.54
N ARG A 1133 -35.28 -14.76 22.91
CA ARG A 1133 -36.67 -14.52 22.51
C ARG A 1133 -36.82 -13.33 21.56
N GLU A 1134 -35.85 -13.15 20.68
CA GLU A 1134 -35.82 -12.06 19.70
C GLU A 1134 -36.57 -12.45 18.43
N THR A 1135 -37.29 -11.49 17.86
CA THR A 1135 -38.01 -11.66 16.59
C THR A 1135 -37.17 -11.17 15.41
N PRO A 1136 -37.46 -11.58 14.16
CA PRO A 1136 -36.81 -11.03 12.97
C PRO A 1136 -36.78 -9.50 12.95
N LEU A 1137 -37.86 -8.85 13.40
CA LEU A 1137 -37.96 -7.39 13.50
C LEU A 1137 -36.97 -6.79 14.52
N MET A 1138 -36.72 -7.48 15.64
CA MET A 1138 -35.73 -7.03 16.63
C MET A 1138 -34.31 -7.16 16.10
N LEU A 1139 -34.00 -8.24 15.39
CA LEU A 1139 -32.68 -8.47 14.79
C LEU A 1139 -32.39 -7.45 13.67
N ALA A 1140 -33.36 -7.18 12.79
CA ALA A 1140 -33.19 -6.13 11.78
C ALA A 1140 -33.02 -4.73 12.39
N ALA A 1141 -33.68 -4.46 13.52
CA ALA A 1141 -33.54 -3.20 14.25
C ALA A 1141 -32.21 -3.07 15.01
N SER A 1142 -31.58 -4.18 15.44
CA SER A 1142 -30.27 -4.14 16.13
C SER A 1142 -29.10 -3.86 15.20
N GLU A 1143 -29.26 -4.11 13.90
CA GLU A 1143 -28.21 -3.94 12.88
C GLU A 1143 -28.43 -2.74 11.94
N ASN A 1144 -29.39 -1.87 12.24
CA ASN A 1144 -29.71 -0.69 11.44
C ASN A 1144 -30.23 -0.96 10.01
N PHE A 1145 -30.97 -2.06 9.78
CA PHE A 1145 -31.55 -2.37 8.46
C PHE A 1145 -32.93 -1.73 8.25
N GLU A 1146 -32.93 -0.41 7.97
CA GLU A 1146 -34.14 0.41 7.79
C GLU A 1146 -35.19 -0.23 6.85
N ARG A 1147 -34.76 -0.73 5.69
CA ARG A 1147 -35.66 -1.29 4.67
C ARG A 1147 -36.22 -2.65 5.07
N THR A 1148 -35.41 -3.49 5.69
CA THR A 1148 -35.82 -4.80 6.24
C THR A 1148 -36.85 -4.63 7.35
N VAL A 1149 -36.66 -3.65 8.24
CA VAL A 1149 -37.64 -3.28 9.27
C VAL A 1149 -38.97 -2.88 8.62
N ALA A 1150 -38.94 -2.04 7.58
CA ALA A 1150 -40.15 -1.65 6.87
C ALA A 1150 -40.87 -2.85 6.23
N ILE A 1151 -40.13 -3.73 5.53
CA ILE A 1151 -40.70 -4.95 4.90
C ILE A 1151 -41.37 -5.85 5.94
N LEU A 1152 -40.74 -6.07 7.10
CA LEU A 1152 -41.29 -6.90 8.17
C LEU A 1152 -42.55 -6.29 8.79
N LEU A 1153 -42.60 -4.98 8.98
CA LEU A 1153 -43.79 -4.28 9.47
C LEU A 1153 -44.93 -4.32 8.46
N ASP A 1154 -44.64 -4.09 7.18
CA ASP A 1154 -45.61 -4.17 6.09
C ASP A 1154 -46.20 -5.59 5.97
N ALA A 1155 -45.41 -6.61 6.29
CA ALA A 1155 -45.83 -8.01 6.33
C ALA A 1155 -46.49 -8.43 7.67
N GLY A 1156 -46.67 -7.51 8.62
CA GLY A 1156 -47.44 -7.73 9.86
C GLY A 1156 -46.63 -8.18 11.08
N ALA A 1157 -45.32 -7.95 11.12
CA ALA A 1157 -44.50 -8.18 12.32
C ALA A 1157 -45.00 -7.32 13.48
N ASN A 1158 -45.04 -7.87 14.69
CA ASN A 1158 -45.55 -7.21 15.88
C ASN A 1158 -44.44 -6.44 16.61
N PRO A 1159 -44.40 -5.09 16.56
CA PRO A 1159 -43.33 -4.30 17.20
C PRO A 1159 -43.41 -4.30 18.73
N LYS A 1160 -44.53 -4.72 19.32
CA LYS A 1160 -44.80 -4.67 20.77
C LYS A 1160 -44.27 -5.88 21.52
N LEU A 1161 -43.75 -6.89 20.82
CA LEU A 1161 -43.17 -8.06 21.44
C LEU A 1161 -41.92 -7.68 22.24
N LYS A 1162 -41.69 -8.39 23.34
CA LYS A 1162 -40.52 -8.19 24.21
C LYS A 1162 -39.63 -9.42 24.20
N ASN A 1163 -38.33 -9.18 24.09
CA ASN A 1163 -37.30 -10.21 24.29
C ASN A 1163 -37.14 -10.55 25.79
N ARG A 1164 -36.27 -11.50 26.15
CA ARG A 1164 -36.04 -11.91 27.56
C ARG A 1164 -35.57 -10.76 28.45
N ARG A 1165 -34.91 -9.73 27.89
CA ARG A 1165 -34.46 -8.53 28.59
C ARG A 1165 -35.54 -7.46 28.73
N GLY A 1166 -36.76 -7.73 28.23
CA GLY A 1166 -37.88 -6.80 28.27
C GLY A 1166 -37.84 -5.72 27.17
N HIS A 1167 -36.93 -5.81 26.22
CA HIS A 1167 -36.77 -4.84 25.13
C HIS A 1167 -37.70 -5.15 23.94
N THR A 1168 -38.32 -4.11 23.38
CA THR A 1168 -38.97 -4.10 22.06
C THR A 1168 -37.98 -3.68 20.97
N ALA A 1169 -38.32 -3.87 19.69
CA ALA A 1169 -37.48 -3.40 18.57
C ALA A 1169 -37.16 -1.89 18.67
N SER A 1170 -38.13 -1.06 19.10
CA SER A 1170 -37.93 0.38 19.29
C SER A 1170 -36.91 0.69 20.38
N THR A 1171 -36.98 -0.04 21.52
CA THR A 1171 -36.01 0.16 22.60
C THR A 1171 -34.59 -0.30 22.23
N ILE A 1172 -34.45 -1.31 21.36
CA ILE A 1172 -33.15 -1.76 20.84
C ILE A 1172 -32.58 -0.68 19.92
N ALA A 1173 -33.34 -0.23 18.92
CA ALA A 1173 -32.91 0.82 17.99
C ALA A 1173 -32.50 2.12 18.70
N ARG A 1174 -33.26 2.54 19.72
CA ARG A 1174 -32.95 3.74 20.52
C ARG A 1174 -31.66 3.60 21.33
N ARG A 1175 -31.39 2.43 21.90
CA ARG A 1175 -30.13 2.16 22.64
C ARG A 1175 -28.92 2.14 21.72
N SER A 1176 -29.10 1.75 20.46
CA SER A 1176 -28.03 1.73 19.45
C SER A 1176 -27.89 3.05 18.67
N GLY A 1177 -28.76 4.05 18.92
CA GLY A 1177 -28.71 5.36 18.27
C GLY A 1177 -29.27 5.39 16.83
N TYR A 1178 -30.12 4.43 16.46
CA TYR A 1178 -30.69 4.32 15.11
C TYR A 1178 -32.01 5.09 14.99
N GLU A 1179 -31.92 6.42 15.01
CA GLU A 1179 -33.07 7.35 15.08
C GLU A 1179 -34.12 7.12 13.97
N LYS A 1180 -33.70 6.84 12.73
CA LYS A 1180 -34.65 6.58 11.65
C LYS A 1180 -35.46 5.30 11.83
N ILE A 1181 -34.88 4.26 12.43
CA ILE A 1181 -35.61 3.02 12.74
C ILE A 1181 -36.59 3.26 13.88
N VAL A 1182 -36.21 4.09 14.86
CA VAL A 1182 -37.13 4.55 15.91
C VAL A 1182 -38.34 5.26 15.28
N ASP A 1183 -38.11 6.19 14.35
CA ASP A 1183 -39.19 6.87 13.62
C ASP A 1183 -40.10 5.90 12.83
N ILE A 1184 -39.53 4.88 12.19
CA ILE A 1184 -40.30 3.85 11.44
C ILE A 1184 -41.15 3.01 12.41
N LEU A 1185 -40.56 2.57 13.52
CA LEU A 1185 -41.23 1.73 14.51
C LEU A 1185 -42.32 2.49 15.28
N GLU A 1186 -42.08 3.75 15.66
CA GLU A 1186 -43.07 4.60 16.33
C GLU A 1186 -44.28 4.92 15.45
N LYS A 1187 -44.09 4.96 14.12
CA LYS A 1187 -45.21 5.07 13.16
C LYS A 1187 -46.03 3.78 13.02
N ALA A 1188 -45.46 2.64 13.40
CA ALA A 1188 -46.08 1.32 13.29
C ALA A 1188 -46.65 0.78 14.62
N GLU A 1189 -46.37 1.42 15.76
CA GLU A 1189 -46.96 1.13 17.08
C GLU A 1189 -48.40 1.64 17.23
#